data_AF-A0A2E7EAJ8-F1
#
_entry.id   AF-A0A2E7EAJ8-F1
#
_cell.length_a   1.000
_cell.length_b   1.000
_cell.length_c   1.000
_cell.angle_alpha   90.00
_cell.angle_beta   90.00
_cell.angle_gamma   90.00
#
_symmetry.space_group_name_H-M   'P 1'
#
loop_
_entity.id
_entity.type
_entity.pdbx_description
1 polymer ?
#
loop_
_entity_poly.entity_id
_entity_poly.type
_entity_poly.pdbx_seq_one_letter_code
_entity_poly.pdbx_strand_id
1 'polypeptide(L)'
;MLVILAPDSNKLDHLFSQRSPMDAINRSATGLIGLVERYGMALVLLFVLDIFMPDLAPKVELIEQDLSEVTTQNSGSNMLKQLFWLGMFAGYLMLHLVDRLRILRQNFWIWILLMWTTVLIGTASSDYFNTSIKRAFFQFIFLFVVFSATYYAYRNRTLRICVWFSGMVVIGLTLYTLATGVGSNTLGLSGYTNAKNVLGAYIAILFVMTRVAEFTEGRKVPFSFVFKATLLALLLLTQSKTSLAVLVIFMIMARTDLLLVMLTNLMLVTGCFVLFVFWPAISFELGDYWHLSQHVPSTFMTNRGEIWNACYQDLEAFGKLFTGWGYASYFGVKEVPFGFDIKWSFLQYINSAHNGYIGILVQFGLFLAIPIYFALVGLVFRVRNLVLQAALLFPVIHNITESSILRDQHAVWFSFVWMIGVGLLIANRTRQISIVQGLQELRIARQVQWRNQDAALEKARERVAPYLPLEEPNIRPANQPIAPADLPQKPPTVLPEQPGEQQVPEPEQPPVLPYGPNVIVAHWAKPEIPDIPPSHRDGNDRNVVALEDAIARKKAKHTAPQPGIIKAMWSGVELTLVTENIATPLANDQQDALNELAAQSEKIRTNSARNDISDVDEEHRLDQVANGLVAGQWHGRSILFVTDGITQPVDGSTISTFHHD
;
A
#
# COMPACT_ATOMS: atom_id res chain seq x y z
N MET A 1 33.68 -2.57 1.23
CA MET A 1 32.93 -3.83 1.43
C MET A 1 31.75 -3.97 0.46
N LEU A 2 30.83 -2.99 0.34
CA LEU A 2 29.68 -3.01 -0.61
C LEU A 2 30.06 -3.17 -2.11
N VAL A 3 31.27 -2.76 -2.51
CA VAL A 3 31.76 -2.88 -3.90
C VAL A 3 32.25 -4.29 -4.24
N ILE A 4 32.57 -5.12 -3.24
CA ILE A 4 33.26 -6.42 -3.44
C ILE A 4 32.26 -7.58 -3.66
N LEU A 5 30.95 -7.37 -3.43
CA LEU A 5 29.93 -8.44 -3.44
C LEU A 5 28.93 -8.40 -4.61
N ALA A 6 29.16 -7.58 -5.66
CA ALA A 6 28.26 -7.54 -6.80
C ALA A 6 28.46 -8.77 -7.71
N PRO A 7 27.49 -9.71 -7.85
CA PRO A 7 27.59 -10.80 -8.80
C PRO A 7 27.31 -10.27 -10.22
N ASP A 8 28.04 -10.80 -11.18
CA ASP A 8 28.00 -10.47 -12.61
C ASP A 8 26.57 -10.57 -13.18
N SER A 9 25.88 -9.43 -13.33
CA SER A 9 24.48 -9.34 -13.78
C SER A 9 24.31 -9.33 -15.31
N ASN A 10 25.38 -9.61 -16.06
CA ASN A 10 25.52 -9.24 -17.47
C ASN A 10 24.65 -10.02 -18.49
N LYS A 11 23.90 -11.06 -18.09
CA LYS A 11 23.15 -11.89 -19.08
C LYS A 11 21.68 -11.52 -19.32
N LEU A 12 21.10 -10.57 -18.57
CA LEU A 12 19.66 -10.21 -18.70
C LEU A 12 19.39 -8.77 -19.13
N ASP A 13 20.43 -7.94 -19.25
CA ASP A 13 20.31 -6.55 -19.70
C ASP A 13 20.07 -6.44 -21.22
N HIS A 14 20.41 -7.48 -22.00
CA HIS A 14 20.30 -7.45 -23.46
C HIS A 14 18.86 -7.38 -23.99
N LEU A 15 17.85 -7.75 -23.19
CA LEU A 15 16.43 -7.70 -23.59
C LEU A 15 15.75 -6.37 -23.24
N PHE A 16 16.43 -5.46 -22.51
CA PHE A 16 15.90 -4.15 -22.12
C PHE A 16 16.77 -2.97 -22.54
N SER A 17 17.82 -3.19 -23.34
CA SER A 17 18.84 -2.19 -23.69
C SER A 17 18.62 -1.46 -25.02
N GLN A 18 17.39 -1.08 -25.38
CA GLN A 18 17.21 0.08 -26.26
C GLN A 18 17.29 1.37 -25.41
N ARG A 19 18.45 1.60 -24.79
CA ARG A 19 18.73 2.78 -23.98
C ARG A 19 19.71 3.68 -24.72
N SER A 20 19.42 4.98 -24.69
CA SER A 20 20.07 6.00 -25.51
C SER A 20 21.58 6.09 -25.21
N PRO A 21 22.42 6.48 -26.18
CA PRO A 21 23.88 6.67 -26.00
C PRO A 21 24.27 7.62 -24.86
N MET A 22 23.36 8.50 -24.43
CA MET A 22 23.55 9.34 -23.22
C MET A 22 23.67 8.53 -21.92
N ASP A 23 23.11 7.31 -21.88
CA ASP A 23 23.17 6.42 -20.71
C ASP A 23 24.53 5.73 -20.53
N ALA A 24 25.46 5.87 -21.48
CA ALA A 24 26.83 5.36 -21.36
C ALA A 24 27.80 6.42 -20.81
N ILE A 25 27.60 7.69 -21.15
CA ILE A 25 28.45 8.80 -20.69
C ILE A 25 28.13 9.22 -19.24
N ASN A 26 26.88 9.03 -18.79
CA ASN A 26 26.51 9.18 -17.38
C ASN A 26 27.02 8.04 -16.47
N ARG A 27 27.67 6.99 -17.02
CA ARG A 27 28.21 5.85 -16.23
C ARG A 27 29.58 6.11 -15.60
N SER A 28 30.16 7.30 -15.74
CA SER A 28 31.43 7.70 -15.10
C SER A 28 31.29 8.78 -14.02
N ALA A 29 30.15 9.49 -13.93
CA ALA A 29 29.79 10.36 -12.80
C ALA A 29 29.27 9.55 -11.56
N THR A 30 29.73 8.30 -11.45
CA THR A 30 29.07 7.11 -10.91
C THR A 30 29.63 6.57 -9.60
N GLY A 31 30.43 7.35 -8.88
CA GLY A 31 30.99 6.89 -7.62
C GLY A 31 29.92 6.73 -6.53
N LEU A 32 29.65 7.82 -5.82
CA LEU A 32 28.79 7.79 -4.63
C LEU A 32 27.30 7.76 -4.95
N ILE A 33 26.85 8.57 -5.92
CA ILE A 33 25.43 8.72 -6.25
C ILE A 33 24.84 7.41 -6.80
N GLY A 34 25.57 6.73 -7.68
CA GLY A 34 25.16 5.41 -8.19
C GLY A 34 25.11 4.33 -7.11
N LEU A 35 25.99 4.44 -6.09
CA LEU A 35 25.94 3.55 -4.93
C LEU A 35 24.71 3.84 -4.04
N VAL A 36 24.37 5.11 -3.81
CA VAL A 36 23.15 5.52 -3.09
C VAL A 36 21.90 5.08 -3.85
N GLU A 37 21.89 5.21 -5.17
CA GLU A 37 20.78 4.76 -6.02
C GLU A 37 20.55 3.25 -5.90
N ARG A 38 21.61 2.44 -5.98
CA ARG A 38 21.49 0.98 -5.98
C ARG A 38 21.38 0.37 -4.58
N TYR A 39 22.10 0.91 -3.61
CA TYR A 39 22.29 0.31 -2.29
C TYR A 39 21.97 1.23 -1.11
N GLY A 40 21.47 2.45 -1.37
CA GLY A 40 21.10 3.38 -0.30
C GLY A 40 20.02 2.81 0.63
N MET A 41 19.14 1.93 0.16
CA MET A 41 18.20 1.21 1.03
C MET A 41 18.92 0.36 2.08
N ALA A 42 20.03 -0.30 1.74
CA ALA A 42 20.81 -1.07 2.71
C ALA A 42 21.38 -0.16 3.80
N LEU A 43 21.86 1.04 3.43
CA LEU A 43 22.35 2.03 4.40
C LEU A 43 21.23 2.51 5.32
N VAL A 44 20.05 2.83 4.77
CA VAL A 44 18.87 3.23 5.57
C VAL A 44 18.48 2.10 6.52
N LEU A 45 18.43 0.85 6.04
CA LEU A 45 18.07 -0.30 6.85
C LEU A 45 19.09 -0.55 7.96
N LEU A 46 20.39 -0.45 7.69
CA LEU A 46 21.44 -0.55 8.72
C LEU A 46 21.30 0.55 9.78
N PHE A 47 20.96 1.78 9.38
CA PHE A 47 20.75 2.88 10.31
C PHE A 47 19.53 2.66 11.21
N VAL A 48 18.41 2.23 10.62
CA VAL A 48 17.16 1.97 11.34
C VAL A 48 17.25 0.76 12.27
N LEU A 49 18.14 -0.18 11.97
CA LEU A 49 18.43 -1.34 12.83
C LEU A 49 19.53 -1.05 13.86
N ASP A 50 19.85 0.23 14.12
CA ASP A 50 20.86 0.71 15.09
C ASP A 50 22.28 0.15 14.91
N ILE A 51 22.65 -0.30 13.70
CA ILE A 51 23.99 -0.86 13.45
C ILE A 51 25.10 0.19 13.54
N PHE A 52 24.80 1.46 13.27
CA PHE A 52 25.80 2.54 13.36
C PHE A 52 26.05 3.02 14.79
N MET A 53 25.21 2.64 15.75
CA MET A 53 25.34 2.99 17.17
C MET A 53 25.08 1.75 18.03
N PRO A 54 25.87 0.67 17.86
CA PRO A 54 25.62 -0.56 18.58
C PRO A 54 25.98 -0.38 20.06
N ASP A 55 25.11 -0.83 20.94
CA ASP A 55 25.39 -0.83 22.37
C ASP A 55 26.11 -2.11 22.77
N LEU A 56 27.44 -1.98 22.87
CA LEU A 56 28.37 -3.02 23.29
C LEU A 56 28.72 -2.92 24.79
N ALA A 57 27.98 -2.13 25.58
CA ALA A 57 28.14 -2.12 27.02
C ALA A 57 27.51 -3.39 27.64
N PRO A 58 28.08 -3.93 28.74
CA PRO A 58 27.46 -4.99 29.52
C PRO A 58 26.05 -4.58 29.94
N LYS A 59 25.05 -5.42 29.65
CA LYS A 59 23.64 -5.16 30.00
C LYS A 59 23.41 -5.45 31.48
N VAL A 60 23.67 -4.46 32.33
CA VAL A 60 23.33 -4.47 33.76
C VAL A 60 21.88 -3.95 33.92
N GLU A 61 21.16 -4.45 34.93
CA GLU A 61 19.76 -4.23 35.34
C GLU A 61 18.81 -3.29 34.52
N LEU A 62 17.54 -3.71 34.41
CA LEU A 62 16.45 -3.02 33.69
C LEU A 62 16.31 -1.51 33.99
N ILE A 63 16.59 -1.07 35.22
CA ILE A 63 16.43 0.33 35.63
C ILE A 63 17.47 1.23 34.95
N GLU A 64 18.72 0.75 34.79
CA GLU A 64 19.74 1.51 34.07
C GLU A 64 19.40 1.64 32.59
N GLN A 65 18.70 0.65 32.03
CA GLN A 65 18.27 0.66 30.63
C GLN A 65 17.28 1.80 30.36
N ASP A 66 16.23 1.95 31.17
CA ASP A 66 15.23 3.01 31.01
C ASP A 66 15.86 4.39 31.27
N LEU A 67 16.76 4.50 32.25
CA LEU A 67 17.49 5.74 32.54
C LEU A 67 18.43 6.13 31.38
N SER A 68 19.05 5.15 30.73
CA SER A 68 19.90 5.37 29.56
C SER A 68 19.11 5.82 28.34
N GLU A 69 17.87 5.33 28.16
CA GLU A 69 16.96 5.76 27.10
C GLU A 69 16.46 7.18 27.33
N VAL A 70 16.08 7.53 28.56
CA VAL A 70 15.73 8.90 28.94
C VAL A 70 16.92 9.83 28.72
N THR A 71 18.11 9.40 29.12
CA THR A 71 19.33 10.20 28.94
C THR A 71 19.64 10.37 27.45
N THR A 72 19.58 9.33 26.62
CA THR A 72 19.84 9.47 25.17
C THR A 72 18.76 10.27 24.44
N GLN A 73 17.50 10.21 24.86
CA GLN A 73 16.44 11.07 24.31
C GLN A 73 16.59 12.53 24.72
N ASN A 74 17.05 12.79 25.95
CA ASN A 74 17.26 14.14 26.48
C ASN A 74 18.62 14.74 26.07
N SER A 75 19.61 13.90 25.76
CA SER A 75 20.98 14.30 25.40
C SER A 75 21.09 14.71 23.93
N GLY A 76 20.45 15.81 23.57
CA GLY A 76 20.80 16.62 22.40
C GLY A 76 20.56 15.98 21.03
N SER A 77 20.62 16.82 19.99
CA SER A 77 20.57 16.35 18.61
C SER A 77 21.77 15.45 18.33
N ASN A 78 21.54 14.16 18.13
CA ASN A 78 22.57 13.26 17.63
C ASN A 78 23.00 13.72 16.22
N MET A 79 24.17 14.37 16.15
CA MET A 79 24.69 15.00 14.93
C MET A 79 24.87 13.96 13.81
N LEU A 80 25.31 12.74 14.15
CA LEU A 80 25.48 11.66 13.19
C LEU A 80 24.13 11.26 12.57
N LYS A 81 23.07 11.17 13.37
CA LYS A 81 21.70 10.92 12.89
C LYS A 81 21.23 12.02 11.94
N GLN A 82 21.38 13.29 12.33
CA GLN A 82 20.95 14.40 11.50
C GLN A 82 21.72 14.45 10.17
N LEU A 83 23.05 14.30 10.22
CA LEU A 83 23.91 14.28 9.04
C LEU A 83 23.56 13.12 8.11
N PHE A 84 23.30 11.92 8.65
CA PHE A 84 22.89 10.76 7.87
C PHE A 84 21.58 11.00 7.12
N TRP A 85 20.52 11.41 7.82
CA TRP A 85 19.20 11.58 7.21
C TRP A 85 19.16 12.77 6.23
N LEU A 86 19.81 13.89 6.56
CA LEU A 86 19.95 15.02 5.63
C LEU A 86 20.80 14.67 4.40
N GLY A 87 21.88 13.91 4.59
CA GLY A 87 22.72 13.43 3.49
C GLY A 87 21.96 12.49 2.54
N MET A 88 21.22 11.52 3.08
CA MET A 88 20.37 10.63 2.29
C MET A 88 19.23 11.38 1.60
N PHE A 89 18.64 12.38 2.27
CA PHE A 89 17.62 13.25 1.68
C PHE A 89 18.17 14.02 0.48
N ALA A 90 19.31 14.71 0.65
CA ALA A 90 19.95 15.44 -0.43
C ALA A 90 20.35 14.53 -1.60
N GLY A 91 20.89 13.34 -1.30
CA GLY A 91 21.25 12.34 -2.31
C GLY A 91 20.05 11.86 -3.13
N TYR A 92 18.95 11.52 -2.47
CA TYR A 92 17.73 11.11 -3.17
C TYR A 92 17.02 12.27 -3.88
N LEU A 93 17.07 13.48 -3.32
CA LEU A 93 16.55 14.67 -3.99
C LEU A 93 17.29 14.92 -5.31
N MET A 94 18.63 14.83 -5.29
CA MET A 94 19.44 14.95 -6.50
C MET A 94 19.10 13.87 -7.53
N LEU A 95 18.96 12.61 -7.09
CA LEU A 95 18.54 11.51 -7.96
C LEU A 95 17.15 11.76 -8.60
N HIS A 96 16.20 12.31 -7.84
CA HIS A 96 14.86 12.64 -8.35
C HIS A 96 14.89 13.81 -9.33
N LEU A 97 15.73 14.82 -9.10
CA LEU A 97 15.93 15.91 -10.06
C LEU A 97 16.48 15.37 -11.40
N VAL A 98 17.44 14.43 -11.34
CA VAL A 98 17.99 13.76 -12.53
C VAL A 98 16.93 12.88 -13.23
N ASP A 99 16.11 12.16 -12.46
CA ASP A 99 15.02 11.32 -13.00
C ASP A 99 13.77 12.12 -13.44
N ARG A 100 13.86 13.47 -13.45
CA ARG A 100 12.77 14.40 -13.80
C ARG A 100 11.51 14.19 -12.95
N LEU A 101 11.69 13.92 -11.66
CA LEU A 101 10.62 13.79 -10.66
C LEU A 101 9.53 12.76 -11.04
N ARG A 102 9.87 11.70 -11.79
CA ARG A 102 8.90 10.65 -12.20
C ARG A 102 8.15 10.05 -11.01
N ILE A 103 8.75 10.02 -9.81
CA ILE A 103 8.10 9.52 -8.60
C ILE A 103 6.89 10.37 -8.18
N LEU A 104 6.88 11.68 -8.45
CA LEU A 104 5.78 12.58 -8.07
C LEU A 104 4.49 12.27 -8.85
N ARG A 105 4.59 11.57 -9.99
CA ARG A 105 3.42 11.10 -10.76
C ARG A 105 2.66 9.96 -10.09
N GLN A 106 3.17 9.41 -8.98
CA GLN A 106 2.50 8.32 -8.29
C GLN A 106 1.51 8.88 -7.25
N ASN A 107 0.26 8.39 -7.28
CA ASN A 107 -0.84 8.87 -6.42
C ASN A 107 -0.63 8.66 -4.91
N PHE A 108 0.50 8.09 -4.48
CA PHE A 108 0.75 7.82 -3.06
C PHE A 108 1.10 9.07 -2.26
N TRP A 109 1.65 10.09 -2.91
CA TRP A 109 2.00 11.35 -2.24
C TRP A 109 0.81 12.00 -1.57
N ILE A 110 -0.41 11.79 -2.08
CA ILE A 110 -1.64 12.30 -1.46
C ILE A 110 -1.78 11.80 -0.02
N TRP A 111 -1.52 10.51 0.24
CA TRP A 111 -1.65 9.93 1.58
C TRP A 111 -0.51 10.36 2.51
N ILE A 112 0.72 10.47 2.00
CA ILE A 112 1.86 10.99 2.77
C ILE A 112 1.61 12.46 3.13
N LEU A 113 1.16 13.26 2.17
CA LEU A 113 0.82 14.66 2.38
C LEU A 113 -0.31 14.79 3.39
N LEU A 114 -1.35 13.95 3.32
CA LEU A 114 -2.41 13.93 4.33
C LEU A 114 -1.87 13.65 5.74
N MET A 115 -1.02 12.63 5.90
CA MET A 115 -0.39 12.34 7.20
C MET A 115 0.51 13.50 7.65
N TRP A 116 1.30 14.07 6.74
CA TRP A 116 2.22 15.15 7.06
C TRP A 116 1.49 16.45 7.41
N THR A 117 0.45 16.82 6.67
CA THR A 117 -0.41 17.96 7.00
C THR A 117 -1.06 17.77 8.36
N THR A 118 -1.50 16.55 8.69
CA THR A 118 -2.04 16.26 10.03
C THR A 118 -0.98 16.44 11.12
N VAL A 119 0.25 15.98 10.87
CA VAL A 119 1.40 16.19 11.76
C VAL A 119 1.73 17.68 11.94
N LEU A 120 1.64 18.49 10.88
CA LEU A 120 1.86 19.93 10.94
C LEU A 120 0.76 20.65 11.73
N ILE A 121 -0.51 20.28 11.54
CA ILE A 121 -1.62 20.83 12.32
C ILE A 121 -1.42 20.47 13.80
N GLY A 122 -1.10 19.22 14.11
CA GLY A 122 -0.79 18.81 15.48
C GLY A 122 0.48 19.47 16.05
N THR A 123 1.42 19.87 15.20
CA THR A 123 2.59 20.66 15.61
C THR A 123 2.19 22.09 15.99
N ALA A 124 1.29 22.69 15.22
CA ALA A 124 0.79 24.04 15.50
C ALA A 124 -0.03 24.11 16.80
N SER A 125 -0.66 23.01 17.23
CA SER A 125 -1.39 22.90 18.49
C SER A 125 -0.52 22.50 19.69
N SER A 126 0.80 22.34 19.52
CA SER A 126 1.73 21.91 20.56
C SER A 126 2.22 23.08 21.42
N ASP A 127 2.19 22.91 22.74
CA ASP A 127 2.82 23.84 23.70
C ASP A 127 4.36 23.90 23.51
N TYR A 128 4.96 22.86 22.90
CA TYR A 128 6.39 22.76 22.60
C TYR A 128 6.67 22.91 21.10
N PHE A 129 6.13 23.95 20.47
CA PHE A 129 6.20 24.19 19.03
C PHE A 129 7.60 23.96 18.41
N ASN A 130 8.66 24.49 19.03
CA ASN A 130 10.03 24.37 18.52
C ASN A 130 10.56 22.92 18.48
N THR A 131 10.15 22.08 19.43
CA THR A 131 10.54 20.66 19.45
C THR A 131 9.68 19.87 18.47
N SER A 132 8.36 20.12 18.48
CA SER A 132 7.40 19.47 17.58
C SER A 132 7.70 19.75 16.11
N ILE A 133 8.06 21.00 15.73
CA ILE A 133 8.37 21.34 14.34
C ILE A 133 9.64 20.66 13.85
N LYS A 134 10.68 20.54 14.70
CA LYS A 134 11.90 19.79 14.38
C LYS A 134 11.58 18.31 14.14
N ARG A 135 10.76 17.70 14.99
CA ARG A 135 10.30 16.31 14.84
C ARG A 135 9.44 16.14 13.57
N ALA A 136 8.55 17.08 13.27
CA ALA A 136 7.71 17.05 12.08
C ALA A 136 8.51 17.14 10.77
N PHE A 137 9.51 18.01 10.72
CA PHE A 137 10.45 18.08 9.59
C PHE A 137 11.30 16.81 9.47
N PHE A 138 11.78 16.28 10.59
CA PHE A 138 12.50 15.01 10.59
C PHE A 138 11.62 13.88 10.04
N GLN A 139 10.35 13.82 10.44
CA GLN A 139 9.39 12.82 9.97
C GLN A 139 9.17 12.93 8.45
N PHE A 140 9.07 14.14 7.91
CA PHE A 140 8.99 14.35 6.47
C PHE A 140 10.23 13.83 5.74
N ILE A 141 11.43 14.21 6.22
CA ILE A 141 12.71 13.75 5.67
C ILE A 141 12.78 12.22 5.70
N PHE A 142 12.43 11.62 6.84
CA PHE A 142 12.41 10.18 7.02
C PHE A 142 11.50 9.50 6.00
N LEU A 143 10.23 9.93 5.89
CA LEU A 143 9.28 9.36 4.93
C LEU A 143 9.81 9.49 3.50
N PHE A 144 10.28 10.69 3.10
CA PHE A 144 10.86 10.92 1.78
C PHE A 144 12.03 9.98 1.47
N VAL A 145 12.97 9.82 2.41
CA VAL A 145 14.15 8.96 2.25
C VAL A 145 13.74 7.50 2.15
N VAL A 146 12.85 7.01 3.01
CA VAL A 146 12.41 5.60 2.99
C VAL A 146 11.71 5.26 1.68
N PHE A 147 10.78 6.10 1.22
CA PHE A 147 10.10 5.88 -0.05
C PHE A 147 11.07 5.96 -1.24
N SER A 148 11.98 6.94 -1.26
CA SER A 148 12.96 7.08 -2.33
C SER A 148 13.93 5.90 -2.38
N ALA A 149 14.43 5.45 -1.22
CA ALA A 149 15.26 4.26 -1.10
C ALA A 149 14.55 3.02 -1.62
N THR A 150 13.28 2.85 -1.26
CA THR A 150 12.44 1.74 -1.72
C THR A 150 12.24 1.80 -3.24
N TYR A 151 11.93 2.97 -3.80
CA TYR A 151 11.74 3.17 -5.23
C TYR A 151 12.99 2.82 -6.04
N TYR A 152 14.15 3.37 -5.67
CA TYR A 152 15.38 3.13 -6.41
C TYR A 152 15.89 1.69 -6.24
N ALA A 153 15.72 1.08 -5.06
CA ALA A 153 16.05 -0.32 -4.86
C ALA A 153 15.11 -1.26 -5.66
N TYR A 154 13.81 -0.94 -5.74
CA TYR A 154 12.86 -1.68 -6.59
C TYR A 154 13.20 -1.55 -8.07
N ARG A 155 13.47 -0.32 -8.54
CA ARG A 155 13.85 -0.02 -9.93
C ARG A 155 15.11 -0.77 -10.36
N ASN A 156 16.12 -0.81 -9.49
CA ASN A 156 17.39 -1.47 -9.75
C ASN A 156 17.40 -2.98 -9.41
N ARG A 157 16.27 -3.54 -8.92
CA ARG A 157 16.16 -4.95 -8.49
C ARG A 157 17.21 -5.34 -7.45
N THR A 158 17.45 -4.46 -6.49
CA THR A 158 18.41 -4.63 -5.39
C THR A 158 17.76 -4.74 -4.02
N LEU A 159 16.42 -4.75 -3.91
CA LEU A 159 15.69 -4.91 -2.65
C LEU A 159 16.18 -6.15 -1.89
N ARG A 160 16.26 -7.28 -2.61
CA ARG A 160 16.70 -8.56 -2.03
C ARG A 160 18.12 -8.49 -1.47
N ILE A 161 19.03 -7.87 -2.23
CA ILE A 161 20.44 -7.75 -1.84
C ILE A 161 20.56 -6.83 -0.62
N CYS A 162 19.83 -5.72 -0.61
CA CYS A 162 19.84 -4.78 0.51
C CYS A 162 19.36 -5.45 1.81
N VAL A 163 18.22 -6.15 1.78
CA VAL A 163 17.67 -6.84 2.95
C VAL A 163 18.58 -7.98 3.43
N TRP A 164 19.09 -8.79 2.49
CA TRP A 164 20.01 -9.89 2.83
C TRP A 164 21.30 -9.36 3.45
N PHE A 165 21.91 -8.33 2.88
CA PHE A 165 23.13 -7.72 3.40
C PHE A 165 22.92 -7.15 4.81
N SER A 166 21.86 -6.37 5.02
CA SER A 166 21.55 -5.85 6.36
C SER A 166 21.30 -6.98 7.36
N GLY A 167 20.62 -8.05 6.97
CA GLY A 167 20.42 -9.20 7.85
C GLY A 167 21.69 -9.98 8.17
N MET A 168 22.63 -10.11 7.21
CA MET A 168 23.96 -10.68 7.48
C MET A 168 24.73 -9.86 8.52
N VAL A 169 24.67 -8.52 8.42
CA VAL A 169 25.33 -7.63 9.39
C VAL A 169 24.69 -7.75 10.78
N VAL A 170 23.34 -7.78 10.86
CA VAL A 170 22.62 -7.99 12.13
C VAL A 170 22.99 -9.34 12.76
N ILE A 171 23.01 -10.43 11.97
CA ILE A 171 23.41 -11.76 12.46
C ILE A 171 24.86 -11.71 12.95
N GLY A 172 25.78 -11.18 12.14
CA GLY A 172 27.21 -11.10 12.49
C GLY A 172 27.46 -10.31 13.78
N LEU A 173 26.81 -9.16 13.94
CA LEU A 173 26.95 -8.34 15.13
C LEU A 173 26.30 -9.00 16.36
N THR A 174 25.15 -9.65 16.20
CA THR A 174 24.51 -10.42 17.28
C THR A 174 25.40 -11.57 17.75
N LEU A 175 25.97 -12.34 16.81
CA LEU A 175 26.90 -13.42 17.11
C LEU A 175 28.18 -12.89 17.77
N TYR A 176 28.69 -11.75 17.33
CA TYR A 176 29.83 -11.08 17.97
C TYR A 176 29.52 -10.74 19.44
N THR A 177 28.39 -10.09 19.72
CA THR A 177 28.00 -9.76 21.10
C THR A 177 27.73 -10.99 21.97
N LEU A 178 27.27 -12.09 21.38
CA LEU A 178 27.11 -13.36 22.08
C LEU A 178 28.47 -13.97 22.41
N ALA A 179 29.42 -13.94 21.48
CA ALA A 179 30.77 -14.46 21.67
C ALA A 179 31.57 -13.68 22.72
N THR A 180 31.34 -12.38 22.86
CA THR A 180 31.97 -11.54 23.90
C THR A 180 31.25 -11.60 25.25
N GLY A 181 30.10 -12.30 25.35
CA GLY A 181 29.31 -12.40 26.57
C GLY A 181 28.52 -11.14 26.92
N VAL A 182 28.52 -10.11 26.07
CA VAL A 182 27.85 -8.83 26.31
C VAL A 182 26.36 -8.86 25.91
N GLY A 183 26.02 -9.70 24.91
CA GLY A 183 24.70 -9.66 24.27
C GLY A 183 23.56 -10.34 25.01
N SER A 184 23.82 -11.03 26.12
CA SER A 184 22.79 -11.75 26.89
C SER A 184 22.45 -10.99 28.17
N ASN A 185 21.16 -10.81 28.45
CA ASN A 185 20.69 -10.45 29.78
C ASN A 185 20.06 -11.68 30.46
N THR A 186 19.66 -11.56 31.72
CA THR A 186 19.00 -12.64 32.48
C THR A 186 17.66 -13.08 31.90
N LEU A 187 17.05 -12.26 31.04
CA LEU A 187 15.72 -12.43 30.45
C LEU A 187 15.75 -12.84 28.96
N GLY A 188 16.91 -13.00 28.34
CA GLY A 188 17.07 -13.36 26.92
C GLY A 188 18.20 -12.64 26.19
N LEU A 189 18.28 -12.89 24.87
CA LEU A 189 19.27 -12.28 23.99
C LEU A 189 18.84 -10.85 23.58
N SER A 190 19.62 -9.83 24.00
CA SER A 190 19.50 -8.43 23.53
C SER A 190 20.47 -8.09 22.40
N GLY A 191 21.52 -8.91 22.23
CA GLY A 191 22.56 -8.71 21.22
C GLY A 191 23.25 -7.36 21.36
N TYR A 192 23.35 -6.62 20.25
CA TYR A 192 23.92 -5.26 20.21
C TYR A 192 22.90 -4.16 20.48
N THR A 193 21.63 -4.52 20.72
CA THR A 193 20.58 -3.55 21.02
C THR A 193 20.44 -3.38 22.53
N ASN A 194 19.76 -2.32 22.96
CA ASN A 194 19.57 -2.05 24.39
C ASN A 194 18.58 -3.06 25.02
N ALA A 195 17.61 -3.54 24.25
CA ALA A 195 16.50 -4.37 24.74
C ALA A 195 16.26 -5.62 23.89
N LYS A 196 15.98 -6.77 24.54
CA LYS A 196 15.60 -8.01 23.85
C LYS A 196 14.39 -7.88 22.92
N ASN A 197 13.42 -7.03 23.27
CA ASN A 197 12.22 -6.82 22.48
C ASN A 197 12.53 -6.06 21.19
N VAL A 198 13.49 -5.12 21.24
CA VAL A 198 13.97 -4.35 20.08
C VAL A 198 14.70 -5.28 19.11
N LEU A 199 15.67 -6.07 19.59
CA LEU A 199 16.34 -7.07 18.74
C LEU A 199 15.33 -8.07 18.15
N GLY A 200 14.39 -8.56 18.95
CA GLY A 200 13.34 -9.47 18.49
C GLY A 200 12.49 -8.86 17.38
N ALA A 201 12.12 -7.58 17.49
CA ALA A 201 11.44 -6.85 16.42
C ALA A 201 12.31 -6.71 15.16
N TYR A 202 13.60 -6.40 15.30
CA TYR A 202 14.55 -6.25 14.19
C TYR A 202 14.69 -7.56 13.39
N ILE A 203 14.86 -8.68 14.08
CA ILE A 203 14.98 -10.01 13.47
C ILE A 203 13.67 -10.41 12.76
N ALA A 204 12.52 -10.19 13.40
CA ALA A 204 11.23 -10.51 12.81
C ALA A 204 10.93 -9.64 11.57
N ILE A 205 11.25 -8.33 11.61
CA ILE A 205 11.16 -7.44 10.45
C ILE A 205 12.05 -7.95 9.32
N LEU A 206 13.31 -8.30 9.58
CA LEU A 206 14.22 -8.83 8.56
C LEU A 206 13.70 -10.12 7.93
N PHE A 207 13.11 -11.02 8.72
CA PHE A 207 12.47 -12.22 8.20
C PHE A 207 11.33 -11.88 7.24
N VAL A 208 10.41 -11.01 7.66
CA VAL A 208 9.25 -10.59 6.86
C VAL A 208 9.71 -9.85 5.59
N MET A 209 10.63 -8.90 5.71
CA MET A 209 11.20 -8.14 4.59
C MET A 209 11.92 -9.06 3.60
N THR A 210 12.62 -10.08 4.08
CA THR A 210 13.27 -11.08 3.20
C THR A 210 12.22 -11.78 2.36
N ARG A 211 11.12 -12.25 2.98
CA ARG A 211 10.05 -12.93 2.25
C ARG A 211 9.38 -12.00 1.23
N VAL A 212 9.12 -10.75 1.59
CA VAL A 212 8.56 -9.73 0.69
C VAL A 212 9.52 -9.43 -0.47
N ALA A 213 10.81 -9.26 -0.22
CA ALA A 213 11.80 -8.97 -1.25
C ALA A 213 11.99 -10.14 -2.23
N GLU A 214 12.02 -11.38 -1.73
CA GLU A 214 12.06 -12.59 -2.56
C GLU A 214 10.84 -12.71 -3.47
N PHE A 215 9.66 -12.43 -2.92
CA PHE A 215 8.40 -12.42 -3.66
C PHE A 215 8.42 -11.34 -4.75
N THR A 216 8.80 -10.11 -4.38
CA THR A 216 8.78 -8.95 -5.27
C THR A 216 9.71 -9.08 -6.46
N GLU A 217 10.91 -9.66 -6.25
CA GLU A 217 11.90 -9.85 -7.32
C GLU A 217 11.81 -11.21 -8.02
N GLY A 218 11.00 -12.15 -7.50
CA GLY A 218 10.88 -13.50 -8.05
C GLY A 218 12.15 -14.35 -7.93
N ARG A 219 13.08 -13.99 -7.04
CA ARG A 219 14.32 -14.76 -6.81
C ARG A 219 14.61 -14.87 -5.32
N LYS A 220 15.13 -16.02 -4.90
CA LYS A 220 15.52 -16.30 -3.51
C LYS A 220 16.84 -15.59 -3.14
N VAL A 221 17.01 -15.22 -1.87
CA VAL A 221 18.33 -14.74 -1.39
C VAL A 221 19.34 -15.90 -1.41
N PRO A 222 20.66 -15.64 -1.47
CA PRO A 222 21.67 -16.67 -1.30
C PRO A 222 21.46 -17.40 0.03
N PHE A 223 21.43 -18.74 -0.01
CA PHE A 223 21.20 -19.59 1.16
C PHE A 223 19.92 -19.24 1.94
N SER A 224 18.86 -18.83 1.24
CA SER A 224 17.57 -18.37 1.82
C SER A 224 17.03 -19.21 2.95
N PHE A 225 17.07 -20.54 2.83
CA PHE A 225 16.61 -21.44 3.88
C PHE A 225 17.45 -21.30 5.15
N VAL A 226 18.79 -21.42 5.04
CA VAL A 226 19.73 -21.29 6.15
C VAL A 226 19.61 -19.91 6.79
N PHE A 227 19.56 -18.84 5.98
CA PHE A 227 19.41 -17.48 6.47
C PHE A 227 18.14 -17.28 7.31
N LYS A 228 16.98 -17.72 6.81
CA LYS A 228 15.70 -17.63 7.55
C LYS A 228 15.69 -18.53 8.79
N ALA A 229 16.29 -19.71 8.73
CA ALA A 229 16.43 -20.59 9.89
C ALA A 229 17.31 -19.94 10.97
N THR A 230 18.42 -19.29 10.61
CA THR A 230 19.26 -18.54 11.54
C THR A 230 18.51 -17.37 12.16
N LEU A 231 17.78 -16.58 11.37
CA LEU A 231 16.94 -15.50 11.90
C LEU A 231 15.90 -16.05 12.89
N LEU A 232 15.22 -17.15 12.56
CA LEU A 232 14.24 -17.76 13.46
C LEU A 232 14.88 -18.29 14.75
N ALA A 233 16.05 -18.92 14.67
CA ALA A 233 16.79 -19.39 15.83
C ALA A 233 17.20 -18.23 16.75
N LEU A 234 17.75 -17.14 16.19
CA LEU A 234 18.07 -15.95 16.96
C LEU A 234 16.81 -15.31 17.57
N LEU A 235 15.69 -15.27 16.84
CA LEU A 235 14.42 -14.76 17.37
C LEU A 235 13.94 -15.55 18.58
N LEU A 236 14.04 -16.88 18.56
CA LEU A 236 13.72 -17.73 19.70
C LEU A 236 14.62 -17.43 20.91
N LEU A 237 15.91 -17.17 20.68
CA LEU A 237 16.85 -16.78 21.74
C LEU A 237 16.53 -15.40 22.35
N THR A 238 15.92 -14.48 21.60
CA THR A 238 15.49 -13.18 22.17
C THR A 238 14.36 -13.31 23.19
N GLN A 239 13.58 -14.40 23.15
CA GLN A 239 12.37 -14.59 23.96
C GLN A 239 11.35 -13.44 23.84
N SER A 240 11.33 -12.70 22.72
CA SER A 240 10.32 -11.66 22.46
C SER A 240 8.99 -12.30 22.04
N LYS A 241 8.07 -12.45 23.00
CA LYS A 241 6.75 -13.08 22.79
C LYS A 241 5.95 -12.40 21.67
N THR A 242 5.94 -11.07 21.64
CA THR A 242 5.25 -10.29 20.62
C THR A 242 5.82 -10.57 19.23
N SER A 243 7.13 -10.42 19.05
CA SER A 243 7.76 -10.59 17.74
C SER A 243 7.61 -12.03 17.21
N LEU A 244 7.67 -13.03 18.10
CA LEU A 244 7.43 -14.43 17.75
C LEU A 244 5.97 -14.67 17.34
N ALA A 245 5.01 -14.20 18.13
CA ALA A 245 3.58 -14.37 17.85
C ALA A 245 3.20 -13.72 16.51
N VAL A 246 3.67 -12.50 16.27
CA VAL A 246 3.40 -11.77 15.03
C VAL A 246 4.06 -12.47 13.83
N LEU A 247 5.26 -13.03 13.98
CA LEU A 247 5.89 -13.80 12.90
C LEU A 247 5.08 -15.06 12.56
N VAL A 248 4.56 -15.77 13.57
CA VAL A 248 3.68 -16.93 13.36
C VAL A 248 2.40 -16.53 12.63
N ILE A 249 1.75 -15.44 13.05
CA ILE A 249 0.57 -14.89 12.38
C ILE A 249 0.89 -14.55 10.93
N PHE A 250 2.03 -13.89 10.66
CA PHE A 250 2.48 -13.60 9.30
C PHE A 250 2.61 -14.86 8.46
N MET A 251 3.25 -15.93 8.98
CA MET A 251 3.44 -17.18 8.24
C MET A 251 2.11 -17.86 7.90
N ILE A 252 1.14 -17.83 8.82
CA ILE A 252 -0.22 -18.35 8.59
C ILE A 252 -0.92 -17.50 7.53
N MET A 253 -0.98 -16.19 7.73
CA MET A 253 -1.73 -15.26 6.87
C MET A 253 -1.16 -15.18 5.45
N ALA A 254 0.16 -15.34 5.28
CA ALA A 254 0.79 -15.40 3.97
C ALA A 254 0.41 -16.64 3.14
N ARG A 255 -0.34 -17.59 3.72
CA ARG A 255 -0.89 -18.79 3.07
C ARG A 255 -2.43 -18.78 2.95
N THR A 256 -3.08 -17.71 3.38
CA THR A 256 -4.55 -17.57 3.34
C THR A 256 -5.00 -16.75 2.13
N ASP A 257 -6.31 -16.60 1.94
CA ASP A 257 -6.86 -15.78 0.86
C ASP A 257 -6.64 -14.29 1.09
N LEU A 258 -6.36 -13.55 0.01
CA LEU A 258 -6.11 -12.11 0.04
C LEU A 258 -7.27 -11.35 0.71
N LEU A 259 -8.52 -11.70 0.39
CA LEU A 259 -9.70 -11.04 0.95
C LEU A 259 -9.75 -11.22 2.47
N LEU A 260 -9.47 -12.44 2.98
CA LEU A 260 -9.47 -12.73 4.41
C LEU A 260 -8.39 -11.91 5.13
N VAL A 261 -7.17 -11.84 4.58
CA VAL A 261 -6.08 -11.03 5.17
C VAL A 261 -6.42 -9.54 5.16
N MET A 262 -7.00 -9.04 4.06
CA MET A 262 -7.44 -7.65 3.95
C MET A 262 -8.52 -7.32 4.98
N LEU A 263 -9.54 -8.18 5.14
CA LEU A 263 -10.57 -8.02 6.15
C LEU A 263 -9.98 -8.09 7.56
N THR A 264 -9.03 -9.00 7.81
CA THR A 264 -8.34 -9.10 9.10
C THR A 264 -7.56 -7.83 9.43
N ASN A 265 -6.80 -7.28 8.48
CA ASN A 265 -6.11 -5.99 8.64
C ASN A 265 -7.11 -4.86 8.94
N LEU A 266 -8.20 -4.79 8.18
CA LEU A 266 -9.23 -3.76 8.35
C LEU A 266 -9.89 -3.86 9.73
N MET A 267 -10.28 -5.07 10.14
CA MET A 267 -10.87 -5.34 11.45
C MET A 267 -9.91 -5.00 12.58
N LEU A 268 -8.62 -5.33 12.45
CA LEU A 268 -7.62 -4.99 13.48
C LEU A 268 -7.36 -3.49 13.56
N VAL A 269 -7.11 -2.81 12.44
CA VAL A 269 -6.86 -1.36 12.43
C VAL A 269 -8.09 -0.60 12.94
N THR A 270 -9.29 -0.94 12.44
CA THR A 270 -10.54 -0.29 12.84
C THR A 270 -10.92 -0.65 14.27
N GLY A 271 -10.84 -1.92 14.66
CA GLY A 271 -11.15 -2.36 16.01
C GLY A 271 -10.23 -1.72 17.05
N CYS A 272 -8.92 -1.65 16.79
CA CYS A 272 -7.98 -0.97 17.68
C CYS A 272 -8.23 0.55 17.73
N PHE A 273 -8.49 1.19 16.58
CA PHE A 273 -8.83 2.61 16.55
C PHE A 273 -10.11 2.89 17.34
N VAL A 274 -11.15 2.08 17.16
CA VAL A 274 -12.40 2.21 17.91
C VAL A 274 -12.15 2.02 19.41
N LEU A 275 -11.47 0.94 19.79
CA LEU A 275 -11.24 0.58 21.19
C LEU A 275 -10.35 1.58 21.95
N PHE A 276 -9.27 2.07 21.33
CA PHE A 276 -8.24 2.87 22.01
C PHE A 276 -8.31 4.36 21.72
N VAL A 277 -9.08 4.80 20.72
CA VAL A 277 -9.10 6.22 20.29
C VAL A 277 -10.53 6.76 20.27
N PHE A 278 -11.40 6.17 19.45
CA PHE A 278 -12.74 6.71 19.23
C PHE A 278 -13.63 6.55 20.47
N TRP A 279 -13.72 5.33 21.00
CA TRP A 279 -14.64 5.03 22.08
C TRP A 279 -14.34 5.78 23.39
N PRO A 280 -13.08 5.90 23.86
CA PRO A 280 -12.76 6.74 25.02
C PRO A 280 -13.16 8.21 24.87
N ALA A 281 -13.03 8.79 23.68
CA ALA A 281 -13.42 10.17 23.44
C ALA A 281 -14.95 10.34 23.41
N ILE A 282 -15.68 9.41 22.82
CA ILE A 282 -17.15 9.47 22.78
C ILE A 282 -17.77 9.19 24.14
N SER A 283 -17.25 8.21 24.89
CA SER A 283 -17.75 7.84 26.22
C SER A 283 -17.62 9.00 27.22
N PHE A 284 -16.53 9.78 27.12
CA PHE A 284 -16.34 11.02 27.87
C PHE A 284 -17.46 12.05 27.63
N GLU A 285 -17.82 12.32 26.36
CA GLU A 285 -18.90 13.28 26.03
C GLU A 285 -20.28 12.78 26.46
N LEU A 286 -20.46 11.46 26.57
CA LEU A 286 -21.67 10.87 27.13
C LEU A 286 -21.74 10.93 28.66
N GLY A 287 -20.70 11.43 29.32
CA GLY A 287 -20.61 11.52 30.78
C GLY A 287 -20.29 10.19 31.47
N ASP A 288 -19.93 9.14 30.72
CA ASP A 288 -19.52 7.84 31.24
C ASP A 288 -18.14 7.48 30.68
N TYR A 289 -17.11 8.17 31.19
CA TYR A 289 -15.76 8.05 30.65
C TYR A 289 -15.22 6.63 30.80
N TRP A 290 -15.29 5.89 29.70
CA TRP A 290 -14.90 4.49 29.62
C TRP A 290 -13.63 4.34 28.81
N HIS A 291 -12.68 3.57 29.33
CA HIS A 291 -11.50 3.14 28.59
C HIS A 291 -10.97 1.78 29.09
N LEU A 292 -10.23 1.06 28.23
CA LEU A 292 -9.80 -0.32 28.52
C LEU A 292 -9.00 -0.46 29.82
N SER A 293 -8.22 0.55 30.21
CA SER A 293 -7.38 0.47 31.42
C SER A 293 -8.17 0.43 32.73
N GLN A 294 -9.46 0.78 32.74
CA GLN A 294 -10.34 0.59 33.91
C GLN A 294 -10.67 -0.90 34.14
N HIS A 295 -10.58 -1.72 33.09
CA HIS A 295 -11.01 -3.12 33.08
C HIS A 295 -9.85 -4.12 33.07
N VAL A 296 -8.61 -3.63 33.03
CA VAL A 296 -7.41 -4.46 33.13
C VAL A 296 -6.62 -4.09 34.39
N PRO A 297 -5.99 -5.07 35.06
CA PRO A 297 -5.15 -4.78 36.22
C PRO A 297 -3.95 -3.92 35.83
N SER A 298 -3.39 -3.16 36.78
CA SER A 298 -2.19 -2.34 36.56
C SER A 298 -1.02 -3.14 35.99
N THR A 299 -0.87 -4.41 36.41
CA THR A 299 0.17 -5.35 35.97
C THR A 299 -0.02 -5.91 34.55
N PHE A 300 -1.11 -5.58 33.87
CA PHE A 300 -1.43 -6.08 32.52
C PHE A 300 -0.29 -5.81 31.52
N MET A 301 0.07 -6.83 30.74
CA MET A 301 1.12 -6.76 29.71
C MET A 301 2.46 -6.13 30.16
N THR A 302 2.92 -6.46 31.37
CA THR A 302 4.13 -5.88 31.98
C THR A 302 3.91 -4.42 32.39
N ASN A 303 2.95 -4.19 33.28
CA ASN A 303 2.61 -2.88 33.86
C ASN A 303 2.04 -1.82 32.90
N ARG A 304 1.54 -2.24 31.71
CA ARG A 304 0.94 -1.31 30.73
C ARG A 304 -0.44 -0.82 31.14
N GLY A 305 -1.16 -1.57 31.98
CA GLY A 305 -2.45 -1.11 32.52
C GLY A 305 -2.29 0.23 33.24
N GLU A 306 -1.24 0.36 34.05
CA GLU A 306 -0.91 1.60 34.77
C GLU A 306 -0.57 2.76 33.81
N ILE A 307 0.30 2.50 32.82
CA ILE A 307 0.73 3.51 31.83
C ILE A 307 -0.46 4.01 31.01
N TRP A 308 -1.34 3.11 30.59
CA TRP A 308 -2.54 3.47 29.83
C TRP A 308 -3.50 4.30 30.68
N ASN A 309 -3.67 3.91 31.94
CA ASN A 309 -4.52 4.63 32.88
C ASN A 309 -4.01 6.06 33.10
N ALA A 310 -2.71 6.25 33.33
CA ALA A 310 -2.10 7.57 33.47
C ALA A 310 -2.33 8.46 32.22
N CYS A 311 -2.16 7.91 31.01
CA CYS A 311 -2.44 8.65 29.77
C CYS A 311 -3.91 9.10 29.66
N TYR A 312 -4.86 8.21 29.99
CA TYR A 312 -6.29 8.53 29.93
C TYR A 312 -6.70 9.52 31.02
N GLN A 313 -6.15 9.42 32.22
CA GLN A 313 -6.38 10.37 33.30
C GLN A 313 -5.90 11.78 32.92
N ASP A 314 -4.73 11.91 32.30
CA ASP A 314 -4.26 13.21 31.82
C ASP A 314 -5.16 13.77 30.71
N LEU A 315 -5.60 12.93 29.77
CA LEU A 315 -6.50 13.35 28.70
C LEU A 315 -7.84 13.88 29.24
N GLU A 316 -8.39 13.21 30.26
CA GLU A 316 -9.62 13.60 30.95
C GLU A 316 -9.42 14.88 31.77
N ALA A 317 -8.43 14.90 32.66
CA ALA A 317 -8.20 15.99 33.61
C ALA A 317 -7.94 17.33 32.92
N PHE A 318 -7.31 17.32 31.73
CA PHE A 318 -6.99 18.52 30.97
C PHE A 318 -7.93 18.78 29.78
N GLY A 319 -8.99 17.98 29.59
CA GLY A 319 -9.93 18.14 28.48
C GLY A 319 -9.28 18.01 27.10
N LYS A 320 -8.26 17.15 26.98
CA LYS A 320 -7.43 16.99 25.77
C LYS A 320 -7.84 15.81 24.89
N LEU A 321 -8.93 15.09 25.20
CA LEU A 321 -9.41 13.94 24.40
C LEU A 321 -9.63 14.26 22.91
N PHE A 322 -10.16 15.45 22.60
CA PHE A 322 -10.50 15.83 21.21
C PHE A 322 -9.34 16.45 20.44
N THR A 323 -8.51 17.24 21.11
CA THR A 323 -7.44 18.02 20.48
C THR A 323 -6.05 17.41 20.63
N GLY A 324 -5.86 16.55 21.63
CA GLY A 324 -4.56 16.04 22.04
C GLY A 324 -3.64 17.15 22.56
N TRP A 325 -2.40 16.77 22.84
CA TRP A 325 -1.34 17.67 23.28
C TRP A 325 -0.54 18.30 22.14
N GLY A 326 -0.71 17.80 20.91
CA GLY A 326 0.11 18.12 19.75
C GLY A 326 1.14 17.04 19.40
N TYR A 327 1.71 17.13 18.20
CA TYR A 327 2.64 16.13 17.70
C TYR A 327 3.91 16.06 18.55
N ALA A 328 4.16 14.88 19.11
CA ALA A 328 5.33 14.60 19.93
C ALA A 328 5.59 15.65 21.04
N SER A 329 4.54 16.13 21.70
CA SER A 329 4.62 17.11 22.78
C SER A 329 4.32 16.54 24.17
N TYR A 330 3.70 15.36 24.25
CA TYR A 330 3.38 14.70 25.51
C TYR A 330 4.57 13.92 26.08
N PHE A 331 5.22 13.09 25.26
CA PHE A 331 6.41 12.33 25.66
C PHE A 331 7.70 12.96 25.13
N GLY A 332 8.79 12.79 25.90
CA GLY A 332 10.13 13.24 25.52
C GLY A 332 10.23 14.77 25.45
N VAL A 333 9.47 15.47 26.28
CA VAL A 333 9.61 16.91 26.56
C VAL A 333 10.21 17.10 27.96
N LYS A 334 10.53 18.33 28.32
CA LYS A 334 11.22 18.62 29.60
C LYS A 334 10.34 18.34 30.81
N GLU A 335 9.02 18.50 30.66
CA GLU A 335 8.06 18.30 31.74
C GLU A 335 7.54 16.87 31.72
N VAL A 336 7.51 16.24 32.89
CA VAL A 336 6.90 14.92 33.08
C VAL A 336 5.38 15.13 33.11
N PRO A 337 4.58 14.38 32.34
CA PRO A 337 3.13 14.51 32.38
C PRO A 337 2.56 14.21 33.77
N PHE A 338 1.43 14.82 34.11
CA PHE A 338 0.88 14.82 35.47
C PHE A 338 0.66 13.40 36.01
N GLY A 339 0.02 12.51 35.25
CA GLY A 339 -0.22 11.12 35.63
C GLY A 339 1.06 10.28 35.76
N PHE A 340 2.19 10.78 35.27
CA PHE A 340 3.50 10.14 35.36
C PHE A 340 4.40 10.79 36.42
N ASP A 341 4.06 11.97 36.94
CA ASP A 341 4.84 12.69 37.95
C ASP A 341 4.60 12.16 39.38
N ILE A 342 4.82 10.85 39.54
CA ILE A 342 4.73 10.17 40.83
C ILE A 342 6.14 10.00 41.38
N LYS A 343 6.42 10.71 42.48
CA LYS A 343 7.72 10.69 43.15
C LYS A 343 8.16 9.25 43.45
N TRP A 344 9.37 8.89 43.02
CA TRP A 344 9.96 7.56 43.19
C TRP A 344 9.28 6.42 42.41
N SER A 345 8.43 6.76 41.42
CA SER A 345 7.84 5.77 40.52
C SER A 345 8.65 5.61 39.24
N PHE A 346 8.68 4.40 38.69
CA PHE A 346 9.25 4.14 37.37
C PHE A 346 8.53 4.91 36.24
N LEU A 347 7.28 5.34 36.49
CA LEU A 347 6.47 6.08 35.53
C LEU A 347 7.15 7.37 35.05
N GLN A 348 7.92 8.05 35.90
CA GLN A 348 8.65 9.27 35.53
C GLN A 348 9.66 9.06 34.38
N TYR A 349 10.08 7.81 34.13
CA TYR A 349 11.04 7.45 33.09
C TYR A 349 10.36 6.92 31.80
N ILE A 350 9.04 6.75 31.81
CA ILE A 350 8.31 6.25 30.65
C ILE A 350 8.24 7.32 29.56
N ASN A 351 8.69 6.96 28.36
CA ASN A 351 8.76 7.85 27.20
C ASN A 351 7.73 7.50 26.10
N SER A 352 6.80 6.59 26.37
CA SER A 352 5.75 6.22 25.42
C SER A 352 4.54 5.59 26.10
N ALA A 353 3.39 5.67 25.45
CA ALA A 353 2.18 5.00 25.92
C ALA A 353 2.25 3.47 25.79
N HIS A 354 3.32 2.92 25.20
CA HIS A 354 3.48 1.47 24.99
C HIS A 354 2.29 0.82 24.24
N ASN A 355 1.52 1.65 23.52
CA ASN A 355 0.41 1.33 22.64
C ASN A 355 0.29 2.55 21.71
N GLY A 356 0.59 2.37 20.42
CA GLY A 356 0.64 3.49 19.50
C GLY A 356 -0.73 4.08 19.16
N TYR A 357 -1.84 3.37 19.41
CA TYR A 357 -3.18 3.94 19.24
C TYR A 357 -3.49 4.94 20.35
N ILE A 358 -3.16 4.60 21.60
CA ILE A 358 -3.21 5.57 22.72
C ILE A 358 -2.23 6.72 22.44
N GLY A 359 -1.03 6.42 21.92
CA GLY A 359 -0.07 7.44 21.50
C GLY A 359 -0.63 8.42 20.45
N ILE A 360 -1.42 7.92 19.48
CA ILE A 360 -2.12 8.75 18.51
C ILE A 360 -3.17 9.63 19.21
N LEU A 361 -4.01 9.06 20.09
CA LEU A 361 -5.01 9.83 20.84
C LEU A 361 -4.36 10.93 21.69
N VAL A 362 -3.30 10.60 22.43
CA VAL A 362 -2.59 11.54 23.29
C VAL A 362 -1.97 12.70 22.51
N GLN A 363 -1.36 12.42 21.35
CA GLN A 363 -0.70 13.46 20.55
C GLN A 363 -1.69 14.28 19.71
N PHE A 364 -2.67 13.63 19.09
CA PHE A 364 -3.50 14.25 18.05
C PHE A 364 -4.93 14.55 18.51
N GLY A 365 -5.38 13.92 19.59
CA GLY A 365 -6.78 13.89 19.96
C GLY A 365 -7.64 13.22 18.89
N LEU A 366 -8.93 13.08 19.18
CA LEU A 366 -9.86 12.45 18.24
C LEU A 366 -9.87 13.12 16.86
N PHE A 367 -9.86 14.46 16.80
CA PHE A 367 -10.05 15.19 15.55
C PHE A 367 -8.92 14.98 14.54
N LEU A 368 -7.66 14.98 14.99
CA LEU A 368 -6.52 14.71 14.11
C LEU A 368 -6.20 13.21 14.01
N ALA A 369 -6.67 12.37 14.94
CA ALA A 369 -6.55 10.92 14.82
C ALA A 369 -7.41 10.34 13.68
N ILE A 370 -8.58 10.91 13.39
CA ILE A 370 -9.48 10.48 12.30
C ILE A 370 -8.79 10.52 10.91
N PRO A 371 -8.18 11.64 10.45
CA PRO A 371 -7.49 11.66 9.16
C PRO A 371 -6.28 10.72 9.13
N ILE A 372 -5.59 10.50 10.26
CA ILE A 372 -4.52 9.47 10.36
C ILE A 372 -5.11 8.07 10.14
N TYR A 373 -6.23 7.76 10.78
CA TYR A 373 -6.94 6.49 10.60
C TYR A 373 -7.33 6.27 9.13
N PHE A 374 -7.96 7.26 8.48
CA PHE A 374 -8.32 7.16 7.08
C PHE A 374 -7.10 7.01 6.17
N ALA A 375 -5.98 7.69 6.48
CA ALA A 375 -4.73 7.50 5.75
C ALA A 375 -4.19 6.06 5.90
N LEU A 376 -4.17 5.51 7.12
CA LEU A 376 -3.71 4.14 7.38
C LEU A 376 -4.57 3.12 6.65
N VAL A 377 -5.91 3.23 6.77
CA VAL A 377 -6.86 2.35 6.08
C VAL A 377 -6.73 2.48 4.56
N GLY A 378 -6.66 3.70 4.04
CA GLY A 378 -6.48 3.97 2.61
C GLY A 378 -5.18 3.37 2.05
N LEU A 379 -4.08 3.48 2.80
CA LEU A 379 -2.79 2.88 2.43
C LEU A 379 -2.87 1.34 2.44
N VAL A 380 -3.47 0.73 3.46
CA VAL A 380 -3.67 -0.72 3.53
C VAL A 380 -4.49 -1.21 2.34
N PHE A 381 -5.60 -0.57 1.99
CA PHE A 381 -6.45 -1.00 0.86
C PHE A 381 -5.78 -0.90 -0.51
N ARG A 382 -4.77 -0.04 -0.67
CA ARG A 382 -4.04 0.11 -1.94
C ARG A 382 -3.11 -1.05 -2.23
N VAL A 383 -2.73 -1.82 -1.22
CA VAL A 383 -1.82 -2.97 -1.38
C VAL A 383 -2.60 -4.21 -1.80
N ARG A 384 -2.66 -4.52 -3.09
CA ARG A 384 -3.39 -5.70 -3.61
C ARG A 384 -2.49 -6.92 -3.78
N ASN A 385 -1.76 -7.28 -2.73
CA ASN A 385 -0.85 -8.42 -2.76
C ASN A 385 -0.87 -9.18 -1.43
N LEU A 386 -1.03 -10.50 -1.49
CA LEU A 386 -1.21 -11.35 -0.31
C LEU A 386 -0.02 -11.27 0.66
N VAL A 387 1.21 -11.43 0.15
CA VAL A 387 2.42 -11.47 1.00
C VAL A 387 2.62 -10.12 1.69
N LEU A 388 2.39 -9.02 0.98
CA LEU A 388 2.48 -7.68 1.55
C LEU A 388 1.33 -7.38 2.53
N GLN A 389 0.10 -7.79 2.23
CA GLN A 389 -1.02 -7.65 3.17
C GLN A 389 -0.76 -8.41 4.47
N ALA A 390 -0.26 -9.65 4.37
CA ALA A 390 0.14 -10.42 5.54
C ALA A 390 1.27 -9.74 6.30
N ALA A 391 2.23 -9.13 5.60
CA ALA A 391 3.33 -8.39 6.22
C ALA A 391 2.85 -7.13 6.95
N LEU A 392 1.82 -6.44 6.45
CA LEU A 392 1.24 -5.25 7.09
C LEU A 392 0.54 -5.54 8.43
N LEU A 393 0.16 -6.79 8.70
CA LEU A 393 -0.32 -7.19 10.03
C LEU A 393 0.76 -6.99 11.10
N PHE A 394 2.04 -7.09 10.72
CA PHE A 394 3.16 -6.96 11.65
C PHE A 394 3.13 -5.62 12.40
N PRO A 395 3.24 -4.46 11.71
CA PRO A 395 3.19 -3.17 12.38
C PRO A 395 1.85 -2.90 13.05
N VAL A 396 0.73 -3.37 12.50
CA VAL A 396 -0.62 -3.18 13.10
C VAL A 396 -0.74 -3.86 14.47
N ILE A 397 -0.33 -5.12 14.57
CA ILE A 397 -0.38 -5.89 15.83
C ILE A 397 0.69 -5.40 16.80
N HIS A 398 1.91 -5.16 16.30
CA HIS A 398 2.99 -4.61 17.12
C HIS A 398 2.61 -3.24 17.72
N ASN A 399 1.78 -2.45 17.03
CA ASN A 399 1.33 -1.15 17.53
C ASN A 399 0.37 -1.24 18.73
N ILE A 400 -0.24 -2.40 18.98
CA ILE A 400 -1.05 -2.65 20.18
C ILE A 400 -0.15 -2.75 21.42
N THR A 401 0.99 -3.43 21.24
CA THR A 401 1.91 -3.77 22.31
C THR A 401 3.16 -2.91 22.32
N GLU A 402 3.30 -1.89 21.49
CA GLU A 402 4.36 -0.88 21.57
C GLU A 402 3.93 0.32 20.73
N SER A 403 4.38 1.52 21.10
CA SER A 403 4.12 2.68 20.24
C SER A 403 5.09 2.65 19.06
N SER A 404 4.59 2.36 17.85
CA SER A 404 5.42 2.27 16.64
C SER A 404 4.99 3.22 15.53
N ILE A 405 3.69 3.35 15.25
CA ILE A 405 3.18 4.21 14.18
C ILE A 405 3.47 5.68 14.48
N LEU A 406 3.93 6.42 13.47
CA LEU A 406 4.32 7.85 13.58
C LEU A 406 5.42 8.16 14.61
N ARG A 407 6.12 7.13 15.12
CA ARG A 407 7.22 7.28 16.08
C ARG A 407 8.57 7.35 15.37
N ASP A 408 9.03 8.57 15.09
CA ASP A 408 10.37 8.91 14.58
C ASP A 408 10.93 7.87 13.57
N GLN A 409 12.14 7.37 13.82
CA GLN A 409 12.86 6.40 12.98
C GLN A 409 12.67 4.95 13.42
N HIS A 410 11.62 4.65 14.18
CA HIS A 410 11.42 3.31 14.75
C HIS A 410 11.36 2.25 13.64
N ALA A 411 12.04 1.11 13.80
CA ALA A 411 12.17 0.11 12.73
C ALA A 411 10.83 -0.47 12.25
N VAL A 412 9.86 -0.59 13.15
CA VAL A 412 8.50 -1.03 12.80
C VAL A 412 7.76 0.02 11.97
N TRP A 413 7.99 1.30 12.22
CA TRP A 413 7.44 2.37 11.39
C TRP A 413 8.08 2.38 10.00
N PHE A 414 9.41 2.27 9.96
CA PHE A 414 10.17 2.09 8.72
C PHE A 414 9.61 0.91 7.90
N SER A 415 9.39 -0.25 8.54
CA SER A 415 8.95 -1.45 7.84
C SER A 415 7.53 -1.30 7.30
N PHE A 416 6.62 -0.65 8.03
CA PHE A 416 5.29 -0.29 7.53
C PHE A 416 5.38 0.59 6.27
N VAL A 417 6.12 1.69 6.35
CA VAL A 417 6.31 2.64 5.23
C VAL A 417 6.94 1.94 4.03
N TRP A 418 7.95 1.10 4.26
CA TRP A 418 8.61 0.31 3.23
C TRP A 418 7.65 -0.67 2.55
N MET A 419 6.85 -1.45 3.30
CA MET A 419 5.89 -2.41 2.76
C MET A 419 4.82 -1.72 1.90
N ILE A 420 4.30 -0.59 2.38
CA ILE A 420 3.38 0.26 1.62
C ILE A 420 4.04 0.75 0.33
N GLY A 421 5.28 1.25 0.41
CA GLY A 421 6.07 1.68 -0.75
C GLY A 421 6.21 0.57 -1.80
N VAL A 422 6.63 -0.63 -1.39
CA VAL A 422 6.74 -1.79 -2.30
C VAL A 422 5.39 -2.15 -2.91
N GLY A 423 4.32 -2.22 -2.10
CA GLY A 423 2.98 -2.57 -2.58
C GLY A 423 2.43 -1.58 -3.62
N LEU A 424 2.65 -0.29 -3.42
CA LEU A 424 2.26 0.76 -4.35
C LEU A 424 3.05 0.68 -5.67
N LEU A 425 4.35 0.38 -5.60
CA LEU A 425 5.18 0.21 -6.80
C LEU A 425 4.72 -1.00 -7.63
N ILE A 426 4.39 -2.11 -6.98
CA ILE A 426 3.81 -3.28 -7.64
C ILE A 426 2.45 -2.93 -8.28
N ALA A 427 1.55 -2.29 -7.54
CA ALA A 427 0.23 -1.91 -8.04
C ALA A 427 0.33 -0.97 -9.26
N ASN A 428 1.23 0.01 -9.21
CA ASN A 428 1.48 0.92 -10.33
C ASN A 428 2.03 0.19 -11.55
N ARG A 429 2.94 -0.78 -11.36
CA ARG A 429 3.47 -1.60 -12.46
C ARG A 429 2.37 -2.44 -13.12
N THR A 430 1.52 -3.10 -12.34
CA THR A 430 0.39 -3.88 -12.87
C THR A 430 -0.60 -3.00 -13.64
N ARG A 431 -0.87 -1.79 -13.14
CA ARG A 431 -1.71 -0.82 -13.84
C ARG A 431 -1.09 -0.37 -15.17
N GLN A 432 0.21 -0.15 -15.24
CA GLN A 432 0.88 0.20 -16.49
C GLN A 432 0.83 -0.94 -17.51
N ILE A 433 1.06 -2.19 -17.06
CA ILE A 433 1.00 -3.37 -17.94
C ILE A 433 -0.41 -3.53 -18.53
N SER A 434 -1.46 -3.45 -17.70
CA SER A 434 -2.85 -3.56 -18.17
C SER A 434 -3.24 -2.46 -19.16
N ILE A 435 -2.79 -1.21 -18.95
CA ILE A 435 -3.02 -0.13 -19.91
C ILE A 435 -2.31 -0.41 -21.25
N VAL A 436 -1.05 -0.88 -21.20
CA VAL A 436 -0.30 -1.20 -22.43
C VAL A 436 -0.96 -2.35 -23.19
N GLN A 437 -1.39 -3.40 -22.49
CA GLN A 437 -2.11 -4.53 -23.09
C GLN A 437 -3.44 -4.08 -23.72
N GLY A 438 -4.26 -3.30 -23.00
CA GLY A 438 -5.52 -2.78 -23.56
C GLY A 438 -5.30 -1.88 -24.78
N LEU A 439 -4.22 -1.08 -24.81
CA LEU A 439 -3.86 -0.30 -26.01
C LEU A 439 -3.40 -1.17 -27.18
N GLN A 440 -2.74 -2.30 -26.92
CA GLN A 440 -2.36 -3.26 -27.95
C GLN A 440 -3.60 -3.96 -28.52
N GLU A 441 -4.52 -4.40 -27.66
CA GLU A 441 -5.80 -5.00 -28.07
C GLU A 441 -6.63 -4.04 -28.94
N LEU A 442 -6.74 -2.76 -28.55
CA LEU A 442 -7.41 -1.74 -29.35
C LEU A 442 -6.75 -1.51 -30.72
N ARG A 443 -5.42 -1.58 -30.81
CA ARG A 443 -4.71 -1.48 -32.09
C ARG A 443 -4.99 -2.67 -32.98
N ILE A 444 -4.97 -3.88 -32.44
CA ILE A 444 -5.28 -5.11 -33.17
C ILE A 444 -6.74 -5.09 -33.66
N ALA A 445 -7.69 -4.72 -32.79
CA ALA A 445 -9.10 -4.58 -33.15
C ALA A 445 -9.31 -3.58 -34.30
N ARG A 446 -8.64 -2.42 -34.26
CA ARG A 446 -8.70 -1.42 -35.33
C ARG A 446 -8.09 -1.94 -36.65
N GLN A 447 -6.98 -2.67 -36.58
CA GLN A 447 -6.37 -3.28 -37.77
C GLN A 447 -7.28 -4.34 -38.40
N VAL A 448 -7.94 -5.17 -37.60
CA VAL A 448 -8.92 -6.15 -38.07
C VAL A 448 -10.13 -5.46 -38.71
N GLN A 449 -10.64 -4.40 -38.08
CA GLN A 449 -11.74 -3.61 -38.64
C GLN A 449 -11.38 -3.00 -39.99
N TRP A 450 -10.17 -2.43 -40.14
CA TRP A 450 -9.70 -1.90 -41.42
C TRP A 450 -9.58 -2.99 -42.49
N ARG A 451 -8.99 -4.14 -42.16
CA ARG A 451 -8.92 -5.28 -43.10
C ARG A 451 -10.30 -5.76 -43.54
N ASN A 452 -11.27 -5.77 -42.63
CA ASN A 452 -12.65 -6.14 -42.95
C ASN A 452 -13.33 -5.09 -43.84
N GLN A 453 -13.04 -3.81 -43.62
CA GLN A 453 -13.53 -2.72 -44.49
C GLN A 453 -12.91 -2.80 -45.89
N ASP A 454 -11.60 -3.04 -45.99
CA ASP A 454 -10.91 -3.22 -47.26
C ASP A 454 -11.46 -4.42 -48.03
N ALA A 455 -11.63 -5.57 -47.35
CA ALA A 455 -12.23 -6.76 -47.95
C ALA A 455 -13.69 -6.54 -48.38
N ALA A 456 -14.47 -5.75 -47.62
CA ALA A 456 -15.82 -5.39 -48.00
C ALA A 456 -15.85 -4.45 -49.22
N LEU A 457 -14.93 -3.49 -49.29
CA LEU A 457 -14.77 -2.60 -50.43
C LEU A 457 -14.32 -3.37 -51.69
N GLU A 458 -13.42 -4.34 -51.54
CA GLU A 458 -12.98 -5.21 -52.64
C GLU A 458 -14.14 -6.05 -53.18
N LYS A 459 -14.92 -6.71 -52.30
CA LYS A 459 -16.15 -7.41 -52.70
C LYS A 459 -17.18 -6.49 -53.36
N ALA A 460 -17.29 -5.25 -52.89
CA ALA A 460 -18.17 -4.27 -53.50
C ALA A 460 -17.68 -3.87 -54.91
N ARG A 461 -16.37 -3.70 -55.11
CA ARG A 461 -15.76 -3.44 -56.41
C ARG A 461 -15.97 -4.60 -57.38
N GLU A 462 -15.78 -5.85 -56.94
CA GLU A 462 -16.04 -7.05 -57.75
C GLU A 462 -17.50 -7.14 -58.21
N ARG A 463 -18.46 -6.74 -57.37
CA ARG A 463 -19.89 -6.71 -57.73
C ARG A 463 -20.22 -5.62 -58.76
N VAL A 464 -19.50 -4.51 -58.74
CA VAL A 464 -19.71 -3.38 -59.67
C VAL A 464 -18.94 -3.58 -60.98
N ALA A 465 -17.83 -4.33 -60.96
CA ALA A 465 -16.98 -4.59 -62.13
C ALA A 465 -17.73 -5.02 -63.42
N PRO A 466 -18.78 -5.87 -63.40
CA PRO A 466 -19.52 -6.24 -64.60
C PRO A 466 -20.37 -5.12 -65.20
N TYR A 467 -20.68 -4.09 -64.41
CA TYR A 467 -21.53 -2.96 -64.80
C TYR A 467 -20.74 -1.73 -65.20
N LEU A 468 -19.42 -1.75 -65.03
CA LEU A 468 -18.55 -0.73 -65.58
C LEU A 468 -18.56 -0.89 -67.11
N PRO A 469 -18.93 0.16 -67.87
CA PRO A 469 -18.93 0.10 -69.32
C PRO A 469 -17.53 -0.34 -69.77
N LEU A 470 -17.49 -1.41 -70.57
CA LEU A 470 -16.27 -1.88 -71.23
C LEU A 470 -15.59 -0.66 -71.82
N GLU A 471 -14.37 -0.36 -71.35
CA GLU A 471 -13.59 0.77 -71.86
C GLU A 471 -13.67 0.76 -73.38
N GLU A 472 -14.24 1.83 -73.94
CA GLU A 472 -14.31 1.99 -75.39
C GLU A 472 -12.88 1.81 -75.94
N PRO A 473 -12.71 1.04 -77.01
CA PRO A 473 -11.39 0.72 -77.55
C PRO A 473 -10.66 1.99 -77.94
N ASN A 474 -9.73 2.41 -77.07
CA ASN A 474 -8.55 3.22 -77.31
C ASN A 474 -8.65 4.16 -78.52
N ILE A 475 -9.53 5.17 -78.43
CA ILE A 475 -9.38 6.36 -79.26
C ILE A 475 -8.16 7.09 -78.69
N ARG A 476 -6.99 6.81 -79.28
CA ARG A 476 -5.75 7.56 -79.01
C ARG A 476 -6.07 9.06 -79.06
N PRO A 477 -5.94 9.80 -77.95
CA PRO A 477 -5.96 11.25 -78.05
C PRO A 477 -4.74 11.66 -78.87
N ALA A 478 -4.97 12.33 -79.99
CA ALA A 478 -3.95 12.81 -80.93
C ALA A 478 -3.01 13.90 -80.35
N ASN A 479 -3.02 14.12 -79.04
CA ASN A 479 -2.14 15.08 -78.36
C ASN A 479 -1.34 14.35 -77.27
N GLN A 480 -0.32 13.61 -77.71
CA GLN A 480 0.83 13.33 -76.85
C GLN A 480 1.55 14.66 -76.59
N PRO A 481 1.70 15.10 -75.34
CA PRO A 481 2.68 16.12 -75.03
C PRO A 481 4.05 15.52 -75.33
N ILE A 482 4.77 16.20 -76.22
CA ILE A 482 6.18 15.97 -76.53
C ILE A 482 6.96 15.80 -75.22
N ALA A 483 7.79 14.75 -75.18
CA ALA A 483 8.72 14.51 -74.09
C ALA A 483 9.51 15.79 -73.76
N PRO A 484 9.64 16.18 -72.48
CA PRO A 484 10.55 17.26 -72.12
C PRO A 484 11.98 16.76 -72.32
N ALA A 485 12.54 17.08 -73.48
CA ALA A 485 13.98 17.13 -73.67
C ALA A 485 14.56 18.19 -72.74
N ASP A 486 15.60 17.80 -72.00
CA ASP A 486 16.67 18.64 -71.46
C ASP A 486 16.24 20.02 -70.90
N LEU A 487 15.67 20.01 -69.69
CA LEU A 487 15.68 21.20 -68.85
C LEU A 487 17.00 21.26 -68.06
N PRO A 488 17.77 22.36 -68.15
CA PRO A 488 19.05 22.51 -67.48
C PRO A 488 18.88 22.53 -65.96
N GLN A 489 19.83 21.88 -65.28
CA GLN A 489 19.97 21.85 -63.84
C GLN A 489 19.92 23.28 -63.26
N LYS A 490 18.93 23.52 -62.39
CA LYS A 490 18.79 24.76 -61.63
C LYS A 490 19.95 24.83 -60.61
N PRO A 491 20.73 25.93 -60.55
CA PRO A 491 21.82 26.07 -59.59
C PRO A 491 21.29 26.12 -58.14
N PRO A 492 22.13 25.74 -57.16
CA PRO A 492 21.74 25.67 -55.76
C PRO A 492 21.27 27.05 -55.28
N THR A 493 20.04 27.08 -54.77
CA THR A 493 19.44 28.28 -54.17
C THR A 493 20.13 28.54 -52.84
N VAL A 494 20.89 29.62 -52.78
CA VAL A 494 21.46 30.19 -51.56
C VAL A 494 20.29 30.62 -50.66
N LEU A 495 20.28 30.12 -49.43
CA LEU A 495 19.35 30.54 -48.38
C LEU A 495 19.58 32.03 -48.08
N PRO A 496 18.52 32.87 -48.03
CA PRO A 496 18.67 34.24 -47.59
C PRO A 496 18.96 34.28 -46.08
N GLU A 497 19.90 35.14 -45.70
CA GLU A 497 20.19 35.53 -44.33
C GLU A 497 18.91 35.95 -43.60
N GLN A 498 18.78 35.49 -42.36
CA GLN A 498 17.72 35.91 -41.45
C GLN A 498 17.85 37.42 -41.14
N PRO A 499 16.80 38.22 -41.33
CA PRO A 499 16.78 39.58 -40.82
C PRO A 499 16.49 39.60 -39.31
N GLY A 500 17.10 40.59 -38.66
CA GLY A 500 17.16 40.84 -37.22
C GLY A 500 15.89 40.60 -36.40
N GLU A 501 16.12 40.17 -35.17
CA GLU A 501 15.19 40.20 -34.04
C GLU A 501 14.51 41.58 -33.93
N GLN A 502 13.26 41.66 -34.36
CA GLN A 502 12.34 42.72 -33.96
C GLN A 502 11.71 42.37 -32.62
N GLN A 503 11.86 43.29 -31.67
CA GLN A 503 11.25 43.26 -30.35
C GLN A 503 9.72 43.14 -30.47
N VAL A 504 9.18 42.09 -29.86
CA VAL A 504 7.74 41.88 -29.65
C VAL A 504 7.26 42.87 -28.57
N PRO A 505 6.17 43.62 -28.79
CA PRO A 505 5.60 44.46 -27.75
C PRO A 505 4.93 43.61 -26.66
N GLU A 506 5.11 44.07 -25.44
CA GLU A 506 4.54 43.58 -24.19
C GLU A 506 2.99 43.47 -24.26
N PRO A 507 2.38 42.35 -23.84
CA PRO A 507 0.93 42.23 -23.83
C PRO A 507 0.32 43.09 -22.70
N GLU A 508 -0.62 43.95 -23.08
CA GLU A 508 -1.43 44.76 -22.17
C GLU A 508 -2.12 43.92 -21.09
N GLN A 509 -2.00 44.37 -19.84
CA GLN A 509 -2.68 43.79 -18.68
C GLN A 509 -4.19 44.01 -18.78
N PRO A 510 -5.03 43.01 -18.48
CA PRO A 510 -6.47 43.21 -18.35
C PRO A 510 -6.80 44.06 -17.11
N PRO A 511 -7.89 44.85 -17.13
CA PRO A 511 -8.24 45.79 -16.08
C PRO A 511 -8.57 45.08 -14.75
N VAL A 512 -7.96 45.59 -13.67
CA VAL A 512 -8.22 45.21 -12.29
C VAL A 512 -9.62 45.71 -11.89
N LEU A 513 -10.56 44.79 -11.67
CA LEU A 513 -11.84 45.08 -11.01
C LEU A 513 -11.64 45.10 -9.47
N PRO A 514 -12.24 46.06 -8.75
CA PRO A 514 -12.10 46.15 -7.30
C PRO A 514 -13.04 45.13 -6.62
N TYR A 515 -12.46 44.07 -6.04
CA TYR A 515 -13.17 43.24 -5.07
C TYR A 515 -13.13 43.93 -3.70
N GLY A 516 -14.24 44.57 -3.33
CA GLY A 516 -14.51 44.96 -1.94
C GLY A 516 -14.86 43.74 -1.07
N PRO A 517 -14.56 43.77 0.24
CA PRO A 517 -14.88 42.66 1.12
C PRO A 517 -16.36 42.69 1.49
N ASN A 518 -17.14 41.77 0.94
CA ASN A 518 -18.44 41.41 1.51
C ASN A 518 -18.20 40.56 2.76
N VAL A 519 -18.05 41.25 3.89
CA VAL A 519 -18.11 40.66 5.23
C VAL A 519 -19.56 40.27 5.49
N ILE A 520 -19.89 38.99 5.37
CA ILE A 520 -21.12 38.43 5.92
C ILE A 520 -20.83 38.10 7.38
N VAL A 521 -21.21 39.01 8.28
CA VAL A 521 -21.26 38.76 9.72
C VAL A 521 -22.48 37.89 9.98
N ALA A 522 -22.28 36.58 10.16
CA ALA A 522 -23.30 35.72 10.72
C ALA A 522 -23.26 35.85 12.25
N HIS A 523 -24.18 36.64 12.81
CA HIS A 523 -24.47 36.64 14.24
C HIS A 523 -25.09 35.30 14.62
N TRP A 524 -24.33 34.45 15.31
CA TRP A 524 -24.91 33.35 16.08
C TRP A 524 -25.36 33.89 17.42
N ALA A 525 -26.67 34.07 17.55
CA ALA A 525 -27.31 34.33 18.82
C ALA A 525 -27.18 33.09 19.72
N LYS A 526 -26.71 33.29 20.95
CA LYS A 526 -26.80 32.31 22.04
C LYS A 526 -28.27 31.94 22.27
N PRO A 527 -28.66 30.66 22.31
CA PRO A 527 -29.88 30.29 22.99
C PRO A 527 -29.61 30.34 24.50
N GLU A 528 -30.30 31.25 25.18
CA GLU A 528 -30.47 31.22 26.63
C GLU A 528 -31.21 29.93 27.01
N ILE A 529 -30.57 29.10 27.82
CA ILE A 529 -31.18 27.92 28.44
C ILE A 529 -31.87 28.43 29.72
N PRO A 530 -33.20 28.21 29.91
CA PRO A 530 -33.83 28.49 31.18
C PRO A 530 -33.47 27.41 32.21
N ASP A 531 -33.11 27.86 33.40
CA ASP A 531 -32.95 27.04 34.60
C ASP A 531 -34.22 26.22 34.89
N ILE A 532 -34.07 24.90 34.97
CA ILE A 532 -35.11 23.98 35.48
C ILE A 532 -34.54 23.29 36.73
N PRO A 533 -35.19 23.43 37.91
CA PRO A 533 -34.75 22.79 39.15
C PRO A 533 -35.09 21.29 39.20
N PRO A 534 -34.40 20.49 40.03
CA PRO A 534 -34.60 19.05 40.07
C PRO A 534 -35.81 18.71 40.95
N SER A 535 -36.76 17.94 40.42
CA SER A 535 -37.80 17.34 41.25
C SER A 535 -38.24 15.96 40.76
N HIS A 536 -38.17 15.01 41.68
CA HIS A 536 -38.91 13.75 41.79
C HIS A 536 -38.65 12.62 40.77
N ARG A 537 -37.83 11.66 41.23
CA ARG A 537 -37.92 10.23 40.86
C ARG A 537 -38.92 9.56 41.80
N ASP A 538 -39.98 9.00 41.23
CA ASP A 538 -40.77 7.90 41.80
C ASP A 538 -41.45 7.15 40.64
N GLY A 539 -41.60 5.83 40.77
CA GLY A 539 -42.67 5.10 40.10
C GLY A 539 -42.32 4.19 38.91
N ASN A 540 -41.73 3.03 39.24
CA ASN A 540 -42.22 1.68 38.97
C ASN A 540 -42.92 1.30 37.63
N ASP A 541 -42.37 0.22 37.04
CA ASP A 541 -43.02 -1.01 36.55
C ASP A 541 -43.80 -1.11 35.21
N ARG A 542 -43.45 -2.20 34.50
CA ARG A 542 -44.24 -3.02 33.55
C ARG A 542 -44.47 -2.48 32.14
N ASN A 543 -43.72 -3.04 31.18
CA ASN A 543 -44.22 -3.58 29.88
C ASN A 543 -43.05 -4.02 28.96
N VAL A 544 -42.49 -5.23 29.17
CA VAL A 544 -41.49 -5.83 28.25
C VAL A 544 -41.79 -7.32 27.99
N VAL A 545 -43.06 -7.70 27.81
CA VAL A 545 -43.43 -9.11 27.49
C VAL A 545 -44.35 -9.22 26.26
N ALA A 546 -44.55 -8.15 25.49
CA ALA A 546 -45.46 -8.17 24.33
C ALA A 546 -44.79 -7.98 22.96
N LEU A 547 -43.46 -7.87 22.87
CA LEU A 547 -42.75 -7.58 21.62
C LEU A 547 -41.96 -8.76 21.04
N GLU A 548 -41.65 -9.79 21.84
CA GLU A 548 -40.87 -10.95 21.39
C GLU A 548 -41.72 -12.01 20.65
N ASP A 549 -43.03 -12.06 20.88
CA ASP A 549 -43.94 -13.03 20.25
C ASP A 549 -44.41 -12.63 18.84
N ALA A 550 -44.21 -11.36 18.45
CA ALA A 550 -44.57 -10.86 17.12
C ALA A 550 -43.48 -11.15 16.06
N ILE A 551 -42.23 -11.35 16.49
CA ILE A 551 -41.08 -11.58 15.59
C ILE A 551 -40.95 -13.07 15.23
N ALA A 552 -41.41 -13.98 16.09
CA ALA A 552 -41.37 -15.42 15.84
C ALA A 552 -42.39 -15.93 14.79
N ARG A 553 -43.49 -15.19 14.55
CA ARG A 553 -44.56 -15.62 13.63
C ARG A 553 -44.36 -15.22 12.15
N LYS A 554 -43.31 -14.45 11.83
CA LYS A 554 -43.02 -14.01 10.46
C LYS A 554 -41.96 -14.88 9.74
N LYS A 555 -41.40 -15.90 10.41
CA LYS A 555 -40.32 -16.76 9.87
C LYS A 555 -40.77 -18.14 9.38
N ALA A 556 -42.07 -18.42 9.34
CA ALA A 556 -42.63 -19.70 8.89
C ALA A 556 -43.64 -19.52 7.75
N LYS A 557 -43.18 -19.08 6.58
CA LYS A 557 -43.90 -19.19 5.30
C LYS A 557 -42.95 -18.89 4.15
N HIS A 558 -42.28 -19.92 3.62
CA HIS A 558 -41.90 -20.09 2.22
C HIS A 558 -41.03 -21.34 2.06
N THR A 559 -41.67 -22.48 1.81
CA THR A 559 -41.03 -23.68 1.27
C THR A 559 -42.01 -24.34 0.30
N ALA A 560 -41.73 -24.25 -1.00
CA ALA A 560 -42.20 -25.18 -2.01
C ALA A 560 -41.18 -25.20 -3.18
N PRO A 561 -40.87 -26.37 -3.77
CA PRO A 561 -39.76 -26.54 -4.71
C PRO A 561 -40.19 -26.34 -6.18
N GLN A 562 -39.27 -25.88 -7.02
CA GLN A 562 -39.38 -25.89 -8.47
C GLN A 562 -38.10 -26.49 -9.09
N PRO A 563 -38.17 -27.12 -10.29
CA PRO A 563 -37.31 -28.24 -10.67
C PRO A 563 -36.17 -27.87 -11.62
N GLY A 564 -35.17 -28.76 -11.69
CA GLY A 564 -34.31 -28.95 -12.87
C GLY A 564 -33.00 -28.16 -12.92
N ILE A 565 -32.06 -28.46 -12.02
CA ILE A 565 -30.64 -28.08 -12.20
C ILE A 565 -29.82 -29.35 -12.28
N ILE A 566 -29.20 -29.62 -13.43
CA ILE A 566 -28.15 -30.64 -13.54
C ILE A 566 -26.84 -29.96 -13.14
N LYS A 567 -26.33 -30.32 -11.95
CA LYS A 567 -25.03 -29.89 -11.44
C LYS A 567 -23.97 -30.92 -11.83
N ALA A 568 -22.93 -30.51 -12.54
CA ALA A 568 -21.67 -31.24 -12.63
C ALA A 568 -20.59 -30.46 -11.88
N MET A 569 -19.93 -31.12 -10.94
CA MET A 569 -18.91 -30.53 -10.07
C MET A 569 -17.52 -30.89 -10.60
N TRP A 570 -16.71 -29.87 -10.91
CA TRP A 570 -15.29 -30.03 -11.21
C TRP A 570 -14.49 -28.99 -10.43
N SER A 571 -13.27 -29.34 -10.04
CA SER A 571 -12.43 -28.68 -9.05
C SER A 571 -12.35 -27.14 -9.15
N GLY A 572 -13.21 -26.45 -8.37
CA GLY A 572 -13.02 -25.04 -8.01
C GLY A 572 -13.65 -23.99 -8.91
N VAL A 573 -14.41 -24.34 -9.95
CA VAL A 573 -15.17 -23.37 -10.77
C VAL A 573 -16.62 -23.83 -10.87
N GLU A 574 -17.55 -23.03 -10.33
CA GLU A 574 -18.99 -23.28 -10.43
C GLU A 574 -19.50 -22.70 -11.76
N LEU A 575 -19.80 -23.57 -12.74
CA LEU A 575 -20.38 -23.18 -14.02
C LEU A 575 -21.90 -23.38 -13.95
N THR A 576 -22.64 -22.28 -13.84
CA THR A 576 -24.11 -22.31 -13.82
C THR A 576 -24.65 -21.94 -15.20
N LEU A 577 -25.25 -22.90 -15.89
CA LEU A 577 -25.90 -22.68 -17.18
C LEU A 577 -27.36 -22.29 -16.92
N VAL A 578 -27.67 -21.00 -17.02
CA VAL A 578 -29.05 -20.51 -17.01
C VAL A 578 -29.56 -20.54 -18.44
N THR A 579 -30.44 -21.49 -18.75
CA THR A 579 -31.21 -21.46 -20.00
C THR A 579 -32.49 -20.67 -19.73
N GLU A 580 -32.62 -19.50 -20.33
CA GLU A 580 -33.92 -18.84 -20.42
C GLU A 580 -34.82 -19.68 -21.34
N ASN A 581 -36.06 -19.90 -20.87
CA ASN A 581 -37.09 -20.69 -21.54
C ASN A 581 -37.31 -20.26 -22.99
N ILE A 582 -36.65 -20.95 -23.92
CA ILE A 582 -37.12 -21.10 -25.30
C ILE A 582 -36.99 -22.58 -25.64
N ALA A 583 -38.10 -23.31 -25.52
CA ALA A 583 -38.20 -24.69 -25.98
C ALA A 583 -38.20 -24.71 -27.52
N THR A 584 -37.01 -24.61 -28.11
CA THR A 584 -36.77 -25.00 -29.50
C THR A 584 -35.85 -26.22 -29.50
N PRO A 585 -36.19 -27.32 -30.21
CA PRO A 585 -35.30 -28.46 -30.32
C PRO A 585 -33.98 -28.00 -30.95
N LEU A 586 -32.85 -28.33 -30.31
CA LEU A 586 -31.53 -28.10 -30.89
C LEU A 586 -31.47 -28.79 -32.27
N ALA A 587 -30.93 -28.10 -33.27
CA ALA A 587 -30.64 -28.72 -34.55
C ALA A 587 -29.60 -29.83 -34.35
N ASN A 588 -29.69 -30.93 -35.11
CA ASN A 588 -28.83 -32.11 -34.97
C ASN A 588 -27.34 -31.77 -34.88
N ASP A 589 -26.89 -30.80 -35.67
CA ASP A 589 -25.50 -30.34 -35.72
C ASP A 589 -25.02 -29.73 -34.38
N GLN A 590 -25.92 -29.12 -33.61
CA GLN A 590 -25.60 -28.59 -32.26
C GLN A 590 -25.58 -29.71 -31.21
N GLN A 591 -26.41 -30.74 -31.37
CA GLN A 591 -26.41 -31.92 -30.51
C GLN A 591 -25.15 -32.77 -30.74
N ASP A 592 -24.70 -32.88 -31.99
CA ASP A 592 -23.48 -33.61 -32.35
C ASP A 592 -22.23 -32.92 -31.81
N ALA A 593 -22.16 -31.58 -31.86
CA ALA A 593 -21.06 -30.83 -31.26
C ALA A 593 -21.01 -30.96 -29.72
N LEU A 594 -22.18 -31.01 -29.06
CA LEU A 594 -22.29 -31.26 -27.62
C LEU A 594 -21.85 -32.69 -27.24
N ASN A 595 -22.21 -33.68 -28.07
CA ASN A 595 -21.80 -35.07 -27.89
C ASN A 595 -20.29 -35.24 -28.12
N GLU A 596 -19.70 -34.53 -29.08
CA GLU A 596 -18.25 -34.54 -29.33
C GLU A 596 -17.46 -33.89 -28.18
N LEU A 597 -17.96 -32.78 -27.62
CA LEU A 597 -17.41 -32.13 -26.43
C LEU A 597 -17.47 -33.03 -25.19
N ALA A 598 -18.59 -33.72 -24.97
CA ALA A 598 -18.73 -34.70 -23.90
C ALA A 598 -17.74 -35.86 -24.07
N ALA A 599 -17.55 -36.36 -25.30
CA ALA A 599 -16.60 -37.42 -25.60
C ALA A 599 -15.13 -36.99 -25.40
N GLN A 600 -14.78 -35.75 -25.72
CA GLN A 600 -13.44 -35.20 -25.47
C GLN A 600 -13.16 -34.98 -23.98
N SER A 601 -14.15 -34.52 -23.21
CA SER A 601 -14.06 -34.39 -21.75
C SER A 601 -13.85 -35.76 -21.07
N GLU A 602 -14.60 -36.77 -21.48
CA GLU A 602 -14.45 -38.15 -20.98
C GLU A 602 -13.06 -38.71 -21.29
N LYS A 603 -12.53 -38.44 -22.50
CA LYS A 603 -11.20 -38.86 -22.93
C LYS A 603 -10.08 -38.23 -22.09
N ILE A 604 -10.18 -36.93 -21.78
CA ILE A 604 -9.23 -36.21 -20.91
C ILE A 604 -9.29 -36.78 -19.49
N ARG A 605 -10.50 -37.03 -18.96
CA ARG A 605 -10.70 -37.65 -17.65
C ARG A 605 -10.08 -39.05 -17.56
N THR A 606 -10.21 -39.88 -18.60
CA THR A 606 -9.57 -41.22 -18.64
C THR A 606 -8.06 -41.17 -18.78
N ASN A 607 -7.51 -40.13 -19.41
CA ASN A 607 -6.06 -39.96 -19.57
C ASN A 607 -5.42 -39.41 -18.29
N SER A 608 -6.07 -38.46 -17.60
CA SER A 608 -5.63 -37.94 -16.30
C SER A 608 -5.63 -39.02 -15.21
N ALA A 609 -6.57 -39.98 -15.26
CA ALA A 609 -6.58 -41.14 -14.37
C ALA A 609 -5.44 -42.15 -14.62
N ARG A 610 -4.68 -42.04 -15.72
CA ARG A 610 -3.64 -43.00 -16.11
C ARG A 610 -2.21 -42.62 -15.68
N ASN A 611 -2.00 -41.52 -14.96
CA ASN A 611 -0.71 -41.14 -14.33
C ASN A 611 0.52 -41.08 -15.27
N ASP A 612 0.32 -40.97 -16.57
CA ASP A 612 1.40 -40.70 -17.51
C ASP A 612 1.24 -39.26 -18.01
N ILE A 613 2.17 -38.38 -17.60
CA ILE A 613 2.60 -37.07 -18.17
C ILE A 613 2.66 -35.95 -17.10
N SER A 614 3.73 -35.15 -17.16
CA SER A 614 4.11 -34.11 -16.21
C SER A 614 3.41 -32.75 -16.45
N ASP A 615 2.87 -32.19 -15.37
CA ASP A 615 2.02 -30.97 -15.21
C ASP A 615 2.59 -29.61 -15.67
N VAL A 616 3.15 -29.47 -16.87
CA VAL A 616 3.48 -28.13 -17.42
C VAL A 616 3.02 -27.93 -18.86
N ASP A 617 2.95 -28.98 -19.67
CA ASP A 617 2.52 -28.87 -21.08
C ASP A 617 1.00 -28.87 -21.26
N GLU A 618 0.22 -29.36 -20.28
CA GLU A 618 -1.24 -29.48 -20.39
C GLU A 618 -1.96 -28.16 -20.06
N GLU A 619 -1.47 -27.40 -19.08
CA GLU A 619 -1.98 -26.06 -18.75
C GLU A 619 -1.77 -25.10 -19.95
N HIS A 620 -0.65 -25.25 -20.67
CA HIS A 620 -0.37 -24.45 -21.87
C HIS A 620 -1.21 -24.86 -23.09
N ARG A 621 -1.57 -26.15 -23.24
CA ARG A 621 -2.51 -26.61 -24.28
C ARG A 621 -3.96 -26.24 -23.97
N LEU A 622 -4.35 -26.26 -22.69
CA LEU A 622 -5.68 -25.83 -22.24
C LEU A 622 -5.89 -24.33 -22.44
N ASP A 623 -4.87 -23.51 -22.18
CA ASP A 623 -4.90 -22.08 -22.52
C ASP A 623 -5.00 -21.86 -24.04
N GLN A 624 -4.36 -22.69 -24.87
CA GLN A 624 -4.46 -22.56 -26.33
C GLN A 624 -5.84 -22.98 -26.87
N VAL A 625 -6.48 -24.00 -26.28
CA VAL A 625 -7.84 -24.43 -26.65
C VAL A 625 -8.87 -23.42 -26.17
N ALA A 626 -8.74 -22.91 -24.95
CA ALA A 626 -9.60 -21.85 -24.42
C ALA A 626 -9.49 -20.55 -25.23
N ASN A 627 -8.27 -20.16 -25.63
CA ASN A 627 -8.05 -18.99 -26.48
C ASN A 627 -8.49 -19.22 -27.94
N GLY A 628 -8.45 -20.45 -28.45
CA GLY A 628 -9.00 -20.82 -29.76
C GLY A 628 -10.53 -20.73 -29.82
N LEU A 629 -11.21 -21.04 -28.70
CA LEU A 629 -12.66 -20.96 -28.56
C LEU A 629 -13.21 -19.53 -28.54
N VAL A 630 -12.43 -18.56 -28.04
CA VAL A 630 -12.82 -17.13 -28.04
C VAL A 630 -12.76 -16.50 -29.44
N ALA A 631 -12.04 -17.12 -30.39
CA ALA A 631 -11.81 -16.55 -31.73
C ALA A 631 -12.80 -17.05 -32.83
N GLY A 632 -13.73 -17.95 -32.51
CA GLY A 632 -14.66 -18.50 -33.50
C GLY A 632 -15.90 -17.63 -33.72
N GLN A 633 -15.94 -16.86 -34.82
CA GLN A 633 -17.17 -16.24 -35.31
C GLN A 633 -18.13 -17.32 -35.85
N TRP A 634 -19.20 -17.62 -35.11
CA TRP A 634 -20.30 -18.45 -35.60
C TRP A 634 -21.57 -17.60 -35.74
N HIS A 635 -22.12 -17.64 -36.95
CA HIS A 635 -23.27 -16.93 -37.50
C HIS A 635 -24.06 -16.01 -36.55
N GLY A 636 -23.63 -14.75 -36.47
CA GLY A 636 -24.54 -13.60 -36.32
C GLY A 636 -25.18 -13.34 -34.95
N ARG A 637 -24.77 -14.02 -33.86
CA ARG A 637 -25.19 -13.63 -32.50
C ARG A 637 -24.03 -13.73 -31.51
N SER A 638 -23.79 -12.64 -30.79
CA SER A 638 -22.80 -12.56 -29.71
C SER A 638 -23.30 -13.30 -28.47
N ILE A 639 -22.54 -14.28 -27.97
CA ILE A 639 -22.74 -14.87 -26.65
C ILE A 639 -21.81 -14.13 -25.68
N LEU A 640 -22.38 -13.44 -24.70
CA LEU A 640 -21.65 -12.74 -23.65
C LEU A 640 -21.48 -13.70 -22.47
N PHE A 641 -20.25 -14.06 -22.12
CA PHE A 641 -19.96 -14.73 -20.86
C PHE A 641 -19.80 -13.67 -19.77
N VAL A 642 -20.75 -13.61 -18.83
CA VAL A 642 -20.65 -12.77 -17.64
C VAL A 642 -20.02 -13.60 -16.53
N THR A 643 -18.78 -13.29 -16.16
CA THR A 643 -18.21 -13.72 -14.87
C THR A 643 -18.69 -12.75 -13.80
N ASP A 644 -19.35 -13.26 -12.75
CA ASP A 644 -19.94 -12.43 -11.69
C ASP A 644 -18.95 -11.43 -11.09
N GLY A 645 -19.26 -10.16 -11.31
CA GLY A 645 -18.61 -9.00 -10.73
C GLY A 645 -19.62 -7.86 -10.77
N ILE A 646 -20.49 -7.80 -9.76
CA ILE A 646 -21.56 -6.80 -9.65
C ILE A 646 -20.96 -5.40 -9.56
N THR A 647 -21.06 -4.61 -10.63
CA THR A 647 -21.32 -3.17 -10.58
C THR A 647 -22.05 -2.76 -11.86
N GLN A 648 -23.37 -2.57 -11.78
CA GLN A 648 -24.13 -1.88 -12.81
C GLN A 648 -23.90 -0.37 -12.72
N PRO A 649 -23.88 0.38 -13.85
CA PRO A 649 -24.03 1.82 -13.84
C PRO A 649 -25.52 2.18 -13.78
N VAL A 650 -25.89 3.08 -12.87
CA VAL A 650 -27.22 3.70 -12.85
C VAL A 650 -27.13 5.02 -13.59
N ASP A 651 -27.83 5.13 -14.71
CA ASP A 651 -28.15 6.39 -15.38
C ASP A 651 -29.66 6.64 -15.28
N GLY A 652 -30.02 7.86 -14.89
CA GLY A 652 -31.20 8.56 -15.40
C GLY A 652 -32.58 8.27 -14.82
N SER A 653 -33.06 9.23 -14.03
CA SER A 653 -34.46 9.70 -13.97
C SER A 653 -35.54 8.75 -13.41
N THR A 654 -35.86 8.92 -12.13
CA THR A 654 -37.27 8.97 -11.69
C THR A 654 -37.39 9.71 -10.35
N ILE A 655 -38.09 10.85 -10.37
CA ILE A 655 -38.60 11.50 -9.17
C ILE A 655 -39.72 10.59 -8.64
N SER A 656 -39.57 10.07 -7.42
CA SER A 656 -40.72 9.63 -6.63
C SER A 656 -40.47 9.92 -5.15
N THR A 657 -41.35 10.76 -4.64
CA THR A 657 -41.59 11.09 -3.23
C THR A 657 -41.85 9.83 -2.41
N PHE A 658 -41.12 9.64 -1.31
CA PHE A 658 -41.49 8.69 -0.27
C PHE A 658 -42.02 9.44 0.96
N HIS A 659 -43.25 9.09 1.31
CA HIS A 659 -43.93 9.45 2.55
C HIS A 659 -43.33 8.71 3.74
N HIS A 660 -43.37 9.39 4.89
CA HIS A 660 -43.21 8.87 6.25
C HIS A 660 -44.05 7.62 6.52
N ASP A 661 -43.44 6.63 7.18
CA ASP A 661 -43.93 6.03 8.43
C ASP A 661 -42.75 5.45 9.23
#